data_AF-A0A2N0HAM7-F1
#
_entry.id   AF-A0A2N0HAM7-F1
#
_cell.length_a   1.000
_cell.length_b   1.000
_cell.length_c   1.000
_cell.angle_alpha   90.00
_cell.angle_beta   90.00
_cell.angle_gamma   90.00
#
_symmetry.space_group_name_H-M   'P 1'
#
loop_
_entity.id
_entity.type
_entity.pdbx_description
1 polymer ?
#
loop_
_entity_poly.entity_id
_entity_poly.type
_entity_poly.pdbx_seq_one_letter_code
_entity_poly.pdbx_strand_id
1 'polypeptide(L)'
;MKNFKFNSKLKTPQRGLLLTALLVAQFGIAQNKPDADFKGVIGKTLADSKEYWPEPVKAPTGAPNVVWILLDDVGFGASSAFGGLIETPTFDALANNGLRYTNFHTTAICAPTRAALLTGRNSGRVHVSGFSHTILSAGFPGWDGRIPSDKGTIAEILRDNGYNTFAVGKYGVTPDEDATDAGPFDRWPTGKGFDHFYGFLGSQTDQYNPDLVEDQAHIKPDGRHLNELITDKAISYIQRQQKSAPGKPFFLYYAPGAAHAPHQVEASWSDAYKGKFDEGWDVYREKVLASQKKLGVIPANAVLPERNPIITEWKKLTPDQKKVYARFMEVYAGYLTYTDHEIGRVVNYLKESNQLDNTLIFVAIGDNGASKEGTTQGTISQNIFAQGTSDEKNLESNLANIGEIGTAKGLNTNYPLGWAQATNSPFKNWKQDAQSEGGTRNPLIIFYPKGIKEKGGIRNQYSHVTDILPTTLEIAGIKAPENIKGIKQDIIQGSSLYTSLNNAKAESLHKIQYYYIFGNRAIYKDGWKAGAAHPDPFTLLKAAGKNQAPTPSNFDNDVWELYNLNEDFNERNNLAAKYPEKLAELKKLFDEQAKENNVYPLIDWQDVLARRIHNPSGDKNQNLQELIKQATKGAGNSH
;
A
#
# COMPACT_ATOMS: atom_id res chain seq x y z
N MET A 1 29.57 -83.34 -8.76
CA MET A 1 28.90 -83.65 -10.05
C MET A 1 28.47 -82.32 -10.70
N LYS A 2 29.04 -82.07 -11.89
CA LYS A 2 28.68 -81.15 -13.01
C LYS A 2 28.28 -79.70 -12.65
N ASN A 3 29.20 -78.74 -12.76
CA ASN A 3 29.64 -78.03 -13.97
C ASN A 3 28.55 -77.14 -14.59
N PHE A 4 28.74 -75.82 -14.60
CA PHE A 4 28.82 -75.04 -15.84
C PHE A 4 29.48 -73.66 -15.58
N LYS A 5 30.64 -73.45 -16.21
CA LYS A 5 31.22 -72.16 -16.55
C LYS A 5 31.62 -72.24 -18.03
N PHE A 6 31.32 -71.18 -18.78
CA PHE A 6 32.19 -70.38 -19.67
C PHE A 6 31.26 -69.63 -20.66
N ASN A 7 31.14 -68.30 -20.54
CA ASN A 7 31.95 -67.28 -21.22
C ASN A 7 31.83 -67.31 -22.75
N SER A 8 31.29 -66.24 -23.36
CA SER A 8 32.14 -65.23 -24.02
C SER A 8 31.32 -64.17 -24.77
N LYS A 9 31.73 -62.91 -24.54
CA LYS A 9 32.01 -61.82 -25.51
C LYS A 9 30.91 -61.45 -26.51
N LEU A 10 30.62 -60.19 -26.85
CA LEU A 10 30.98 -58.82 -26.47
C LEU A 10 30.43 -58.00 -27.66
N LYS A 11 29.71 -56.90 -27.44
CA LYS A 11 29.98 -55.64 -28.15
C LYS A 11 29.58 -54.47 -27.24
N THR A 12 30.61 -53.79 -26.74
CA THR A 12 30.63 -52.44 -26.16
C THR A 12 30.27 -51.38 -27.22
N PRO A 13 30.27 -50.07 -26.92
CA PRO A 13 29.87 -49.34 -25.70
C PRO A 13 28.98 -48.11 -26.06
N GLN A 14 28.73 -47.26 -25.06
CA GLN A 14 28.38 -45.83 -25.12
C GLN A 14 26.98 -45.48 -24.60
N ARG A 15 26.99 -44.43 -23.75
CA ARG A 15 25.85 -43.77 -23.08
C ARG A 15 25.50 -44.35 -21.70
N GLY A 16 26.48 -44.36 -20.81
CA GLY A 16 26.26 -44.64 -19.39
C GLY A 16 27.23 -43.86 -18.51
N LEU A 17 27.29 -42.53 -18.65
CA LEU A 17 28.06 -41.67 -17.72
C LEU A 17 27.66 -40.18 -17.73
N LEU A 18 26.46 -39.84 -18.23
CA LEU A 18 25.98 -38.45 -18.28
C LEU A 18 24.67 -38.20 -17.52
N LEU A 19 24.10 -39.21 -16.86
CA LEU A 19 22.84 -39.06 -16.11
C LEU A 19 22.99 -39.01 -14.58
N THR A 20 24.18 -39.26 -14.03
CA THR A 20 24.41 -39.21 -12.58
C THR A 20 24.99 -37.89 -12.08
N ALA A 21 25.39 -36.98 -12.96
CA ALA A 21 25.86 -35.64 -12.58
C ALA A 21 24.75 -34.56 -12.55
N LEU A 22 23.56 -34.87 -13.10
CA LEU A 22 22.44 -33.91 -13.21
C LEU A 22 21.38 -34.06 -12.11
N LEU A 23 21.51 -35.06 -11.22
CA LEU A 23 20.53 -35.34 -10.16
C LEU A 23 20.97 -34.96 -8.74
N VAL A 24 22.15 -34.36 -8.58
CA VAL A 24 22.62 -33.84 -7.26
C VAL A 24 22.50 -32.32 -7.15
N ALA A 25 22.06 -31.62 -8.20
CA ALA A 25 21.93 -30.16 -8.19
C ALA A 25 20.53 -29.63 -7.79
N GLN A 26 19.67 -30.46 -7.19
CA GLN A 26 18.31 -30.08 -6.80
C GLN A 26 18.00 -30.31 -5.32
N PHE A 27 18.95 -30.10 -4.42
CA PHE A 27 18.63 -29.83 -3.01
C PHE A 27 19.69 -28.91 -2.44
N GLY A 28 19.31 -27.67 -2.13
CA GLY A 28 20.18 -26.70 -1.47
C GLY A 28 20.18 -25.30 -2.09
N ILE A 29 19.02 -24.66 -2.20
CA ILE A 29 18.94 -23.19 -2.33
C ILE A 29 18.38 -22.64 -1.03
N ALA A 30 19.12 -22.89 0.05
CA ALA A 30 18.86 -22.32 1.36
C ALA A 30 20.23 -22.05 1.99
N GLN A 31 20.90 -21.00 1.48
CA GLN A 31 22.14 -20.32 1.91
C GLN A 31 22.97 -19.94 0.67
N ASN A 32 22.47 -19.04 -0.17
CA ASN A 32 23.17 -18.56 -1.37
C ASN A 32 24.24 -17.48 -1.07
N LYS A 33 25.11 -17.73 -0.10
CA LYS A 33 26.49 -17.27 -0.22
C LYS A 33 27.33 -18.54 -0.11
N PRO A 34 28.11 -18.94 -1.14
CA PRO A 34 29.11 -19.97 -0.93
C PRO A 34 29.92 -19.54 0.30
N ASP A 35 30.15 -20.48 1.22
CA ASP A 35 30.95 -20.22 2.41
C ASP A 35 32.22 -19.50 1.95
N ALA A 36 32.48 -18.33 2.53
CA ALA A 36 33.69 -17.60 2.20
C ALA A 36 34.87 -18.55 2.49
N ASP A 37 35.78 -18.70 1.51
CA ASP A 37 36.96 -19.53 1.71
C ASP A 37 37.63 -19.18 3.04
N PHE A 38 37.88 -20.19 3.86
CA PHE A 38 38.51 -19.99 5.16
C PHE A 38 39.87 -19.34 4.96
N LYS A 39 40.03 -18.10 5.42
CA LYS A 39 41.27 -17.32 5.26
C LYS A 39 42.27 -17.51 6.40
N GLY A 40 41.98 -18.45 7.31
CA GLY A 40 42.88 -18.80 8.39
C GLY A 40 43.91 -19.84 7.97
N VAL A 41 44.57 -20.44 8.94
CA VAL A 41 45.54 -21.52 8.74
C VAL A 41 45.09 -22.71 9.60
N ILE A 42 44.98 -23.90 8.99
CA ILE A 42 44.65 -25.14 9.70
C ILE A 42 45.94 -25.95 9.86
N GLY A 43 46.46 -25.99 11.09
CA GLY A 43 47.61 -26.83 11.47
C GLY A 43 47.17 -28.13 12.13
N LYS A 44 48.14 -28.94 12.60
CA LYS A 44 47.85 -30.20 13.31
C LYS A 44 47.31 -29.97 14.72
N THR A 45 47.68 -28.85 15.35
CA THR A 45 47.20 -28.43 16.66
C THR A 45 46.64 -27.01 16.58
N LEU A 46 45.92 -26.56 17.62
CA LEU A 46 45.46 -25.17 17.72
C LEU A 46 46.64 -24.19 17.72
N ALA A 47 47.77 -24.57 18.32
CA ALA A 47 48.99 -23.76 18.31
C ALA A 47 49.60 -23.59 16.91
N ASP A 48 49.37 -24.55 16.02
CA ASP A 48 49.79 -24.51 14.60
C ASP A 48 48.74 -23.84 13.70
N SER A 49 47.60 -23.41 14.26
CA SER A 49 46.46 -22.90 13.53
C SER A 49 46.28 -21.39 13.75
N LYS A 50 45.67 -20.73 12.76
CA LYS A 50 45.23 -19.35 12.86
C LYS A 50 43.75 -19.29 12.53
N GLU A 51 42.93 -18.93 13.50
CA GLU A 51 41.51 -18.74 13.28
C GLU A 51 41.27 -17.59 12.29
N TYR A 52 40.18 -17.71 11.54
CA TYR A 52 39.62 -16.65 10.74
C TYR A 52 38.11 -16.69 10.88
N TRP A 53 37.54 -15.55 11.26
CA TRP A 53 36.10 -15.35 11.34
C TRP A 53 35.74 -14.32 10.26
N PRO A 54 34.74 -14.60 9.40
CA PRO A 54 34.30 -13.63 8.41
C PRO A 54 33.75 -12.39 9.12
N GLU A 55 34.14 -11.21 8.66
CA GLU A 55 33.60 -9.96 9.17
C GLU A 55 32.09 -9.87 8.87
N PRO A 56 31.24 -9.60 9.88
CA PRO A 56 29.83 -9.36 9.64
C PRO A 56 29.62 -8.17 8.71
N VAL A 57 28.60 -8.24 7.85
CA VAL A 57 28.20 -7.09 7.04
C VAL A 57 27.71 -5.97 7.95
N LYS A 58 28.24 -4.75 7.74
CA LYS A 58 27.89 -3.55 8.50
C LYS A 58 27.27 -2.52 7.57
N ALA A 59 26.29 -1.77 8.08
CA ALA A 59 25.75 -0.62 7.37
C ALA A 59 26.83 0.46 7.17
N PRO A 60 26.69 1.32 6.14
CA PRO A 60 27.59 2.46 5.96
C PRO A 60 27.70 3.32 7.22
N THR A 61 28.89 3.87 7.47
CA THR A 61 29.12 4.72 8.65
C THR A 61 28.15 5.89 8.66
N GLY A 62 27.39 6.03 9.75
CA GLY A 62 26.44 7.13 9.92
C GLY A 62 25.10 6.93 9.22
N ALA A 63 24.84 5.75 8.64
CA ALA A 63 23.54 5.42 8.07
C ALA A 63 22.43 5.58 9.12
N PRO A 64 21.24 6.10 8.74
CA PRO A 64 20.17 6.36 9.69
C PRO A 64 19.40 5.08 10.00
N ASN A 65 18.69 5.07 11.13
CA ASN A 65 17.52 4.21 11.25
C ASN A 65 16.46 4.68 10.24
N VAL A 66 15.63 3.77 9.75
CA VAL A 66 14.60 4.10 8.77
C VAL A 66 13.25 3.64 9.28
N VAL A 67 12.25 4.51 9.23
CA VAL A 67 10.86 4.20 9.56
C VAL A 67 9.98 4.63 8.39
N TRP A 68 9.27 3.69 7.78
CA TRP A 68 8.25 3.96 6.78
C TRP A 68 6.89 3.72 7.41
N ILE A 69 6.07 4.77 7.47
CA ILE A 69 4.69 4.71 7.94
C ILE A 69 3.76 4.88 6.74
N LEU A 70 2.83 3.94 6.57
CA LEU A 70 1.85 3.93 5.48
C LEU A 70 0.44 3.72 6.04
N LEU A 71 -0.39 4.75 6.01
CA LEU A 71 -1.80 4.65 6.39
C LEU A 71 -2.64 4.11 5.22
N ASP A 72 -3.79 3.53 5.53
CA ASP A 72 -4.69 2.84 4.61
C ASP A 72 -5.96 3.70 4.38
N ASP A 73 -6.33 3.96 3.13
CA ASP A 73 -7.57 4.70 2.77
C ASP A 73 -7.75 6.15 3.31
N VAL A 74 -6.67 6.82 3.71
CA VAL A 74 -6.77 8.21 4.23
C VAL A 74 -6.70 9.25 3.11
N GLY A 75 -7.77 10.04 2.96
CA GLY A 75 -7.83 11.14 1.99
C GLY A 75 -6.95 12.35 2.34
N PHE A 76 -6.57 13.13 1.32
CA PHE A 76 -5.65 14.26 1.45
C PHE A 76 -6.09 15.34 2.44
N GLY A 77 -7.39 15.59 2.52
CA GLY A 77 -8.01 16.60 3.40
C GLY A 77 -8.47 16.07 4.75
N ALA A 78 -8.06 14.86 5.16
CA ALA A 78 -8.46 14.28 6.45
C ALA A 78 -7.66 14.85 7.63
N SER A 79 -6.32 14.78 7.55
CA SER A 79 -5.38 15.09 8.65
C SER A 79 -5.13 16.59 8.80
N SER A 80 -5.06 17.08 10.04
CA SER A 80 -4.67 18.46 10.37
C SER A 80 -3.32 18.87 9.80
N ALA A 81 -2.39 17.93 9.65
CA ALA A 81 -1.07 18.17 9.06
C ALA A 81 -1.13 18.66 7.61
N PHE A 82 -2.25 18.45 6.92
CA PHE A 82 -2.50 18.94 5.56
C PHE A 82 -3.81 19.74 5.47
N GLY A 83 -4.19 20.41 6.56
CA GLY A 83 -5.33 21.33 6.60
C GLY A 83 -6.70 20.67 6.80
N GLY A 84 -6.74 19.36 7.03
CA GLY A 84 -7.94 18.64 7.43
C GLY A 84 -8.43 19.03 8.84
N LEU A 85 -9.64 18.60 9.20
CA LEU A 85 -10.24 18.92 10.51
C LEU A 85 -10.08 17.81 11.56
N ILE A 86 -9.45 16.69 11.21
CA ILE A 86 -9.17 15.60 12.16
C ILE A 86 -7.82 15.87 12.82
N GLU A 87 -7.79 15.88 14.14
CA GLU A 87 -6.60 16.18 14.94
C GLU A 87 -5.59 15.03 14.84
N THR A 88 -4.41 15.32 14.29
CA THR A 88 -3.28 14.38 14.18
C THR A 88 -2.00 15.05 14.70
N PRO A 89 -1.88 15.27 16.02
CA PRO A 89 -0.79 16.05 16.61
C PRO A 89 0.60 15.46 16.38
N THR A 90 0.75 14.14 16.27
CA THR A 90 2.04 13.52 15.94
C THR A 90 2.46 13.89 14.51
N PHE A 91 1.54 13.76 13.54
CA PHE A 91 1.81 14.16 12.16
C PHE A 91 2.06 15.66 12.03
N ASP A 92 1.33 16.50 12.78
CA ASP A 92 1.60 17.93 12.86
C ASP A 92 3.01 18.21 13.35
N ALA A 93 3.45 17.54 14.43
CA ALA A 93 4.78 17.71 14.99
C ALA A 93 5.88 17.26 14.01
N LEU A 94 5.71 16.10 13.36
CA LEU A 94 6.65 15.59 12.36
C LEU A 94 6.73 16.52 11.15
N ALA A 95 5.59 16.99 10.65
CA ALA A 95 5.54 17.87 9.50
C ALA A 95 6.09 19.27 9.81
N ASN A 96 5.81 19.83 10.99
CA ASN A 96 6.32 21.13 11.43
C ASN A 96 7.82 21.11 11.75
N ASN A 97 8.41 19.95 12.01
CA ASN A 97 9.85 19.78 12.20
C ASN A 97 10.54 19.05 11.03
N GLY A 98 9.80 18.82 9.94
CA GLY A 98 10.26 18.15 8.74
C GLY A 98 9.72 18.85 7.50
N LEU A 99 9.39 18.06 6.49
CA LEU A 99 8.92 18.52 5.19
C LEU A 99 7.55 17.93 4.86
N ARG A 100 6.68 18.73 4.27
CA ARG A 100 5.42 18.32 3.64
C ARG A 100 5.60 18.25 2.13
N TYR A 101 5.41 17.07 1.56
CA TYR A 101 5.29 16.85 0.13
C TYR A 101 3.81 16.87 -0.23
N THR A 102 3.42 17.86 -1.02
CA THR A 102 2.01 18.11 -1.38
C THR A 102 1.64 17.53 -2.73
N ASN A 103 2.63 17.10 -3.52
CA ASN A 103 2.52 16.57 -4.87
C ASN A 103 3.05 15.13 -4.96
N PHE A 104 2.79 14.36 -3.90
CA PHE A 104 3.15 12.95 -3.78
C PHE A 104 1.99 12.06 -4.20
N HIS A 105 2.30 10.99 -4.92
CA HIS A 105 1.30 10.11 -5.49
C HIS A 105 1.51 8.63 -5.16
N THR A 106 0.41 7.90 -5.19
CA THR A 106 0.27 6.47 -5.02
C THR A 106 -0.52 5.90 -6.20
N THR A 107 -0.78 4.60 -6.23
CA THR A 107 -1.37 3.92 -7.39
C THR A 107 -2.91 4.00 -7.47
N ALA A 108 -3.56 4.52 -6.43
CA ALA A 108 -5.01 4.53 -6.18
C ALA A 108 -5.65 3.26 -5.56
N ILE A 109 -4.90 2.19 -5.29
CA ILE A 109 -5.33 1.06 -4.43
C ILE A 109 -4.14 0.55 -3.58
N CYS A 110 -4.46 0.00 -2.40
CA CYS A 110 -3.52 -0.52 -1.42
C CYS A 110 -2.46 -1.50 -1.95
N ALA A 111 -2.84 -2.66 -2.52
CA ALA A 111 -1.86 -3.70 -2.91
C ALA A 111 -0.87 -3.22 -4.00
N PRO A 112 -1.31 -2.57 -5.10
CA PRO A 112 -0.38 -1.98 -6.08
C PRO A 112 0.54 -0.91 -5.47
N THR A 113 0.04 -0.06 -4.56
CA THR A 113 0.88 0.94 -3.85
C THR A 113 1.93 0.29 -2.97
N ARG A 114 1.57 -0.75 -2.21
CA ARG A 114 2.48 -1.45 -1.30
C ARG A 114 3.57 -2.20 -2.06
N ALA A 115 3.21 -2.88 -3.14
CA ALA A 115 4.17 -3.53 -4.02
C ALA A 115 5.14 -2.51 -4.64
N ALA A 116 4.62 -1.36 -5.10
CA ALA A 116 5.44 -0.29 -5.66
C ALA A 116 6.37 0.37 -4.62
N LEU A 117 5.88 0.60 -3.40
CA LEU A 117 6.66 1.12 -2.27
C LEU A 117 7.83 0.19 -1.92
N LEU A 118 7.54 -1.09 -1.70
CA LEU A 118 8.52 -2.06 -1.22
C LEU A 118 9.61 -2.33 -2.26
N THR A 119 9.34 -2.12 -3.55
CA THR A 119 10.25 -2.46 -4.65
C THR A 119 10.82 -1.25 -5.40
N GLY A 120 10.30 -0.04 -5.20
CA GLY A 120 10.71 1.14 -5.95
C GLY A 120 10.40 1.07 -7.45
N ARG A 121 9.43 0.23 -7.84
CA ARG A 121 9.06 -0.07 -9.23
C ARG A 121 7.57 0.05 -9.43
N ASN A 122 7.13 0.28 -10.66
CA ASN A 122 5.70 0.38 -10.96
C ASN A 122 4.98 -0.94 -10.68
N SER A 123 3.72 -0.83 -10.26
CA SER A 123 2.94 -1.97 -9.77
C SER A 123 2.77 -3.09 -10.80
N GLY A 124 2.56 -2.75 -12.08
CA GLY A 124 2.52 -3.73 -13.16
C GLY A 124 3.88 -4.37 -13.43
N ARG A 125 4.98 -3.63 -13.29
CA ARG A 125 6.33 -4.18 -13.45
C ARG A 125 6.63 -5.26 -12.40
N VAL A 126 5.97 -5.19 -11.24
CA VAL A 126 6.11 -6.16 -10.13
C VAL A 126 4.92 -7.12 -9.99
N HIS A 127 4.10 -7.22 -11.03
CA HIS A 127 2.99 -8.16 -11.16
C HIS A 127 1.77 -7.92 -10.25
N VAL A 128 1.63 -6.70 -9.73
CA VAL A 128 0.53 -6.31 -8.83
C VAL A 128 -0.23 -5.12 -9.42
N SER A 129 -0.70 -5.22 -10.67
CA SER A 129 -1.58 -4.19 -11.28
C SER A 129 -2.97 -4.12 -10.62
N GLY A 130 -3.39 -5.21 -9.97
CA GLY A 130 -4.64 -5.32 -9.20
C GLY A 130 -4.37 -5.82 -7.77
N PHE A 131 -5.21 -6.71 -7.26
CA PHE A 131 -4.99 -7.32 -5.94
C PHE A 131 -4.18 -8.61 -6.04
N SER A 132 -3.53 -9.00 -4.94
CA SER A 132 -2.80 -10.28 -4.85
C SER A 132 -3.72 -11.48 -4.59
N HIS A 133 -5.02 -11.24 -4.37
CA HIS A 133 -6.06 -12.27 -4.27
C HIS A 133 -6.22 -12.97 -5.62
N THR A 134 -6.05 -14.29 -5.71
CA THR A 134 -6.19 -15.02 -6.99
C THR A 134 -7.49 -14.70 -7.72
N ILE A 135 -8.58 -14.54 -6.98
CA ILE A 135 -9.90 -14.24 -7.56
C ILE A 135 -10.01 -12.85 -8.20
N LEU A 136 -9.06 -11.96 -7.93
CA LEU A 136 -8.97 -10.60 -8.48
C LEU A 136 -7.67 -10.39 -9.29
N SER A 137 -6.92 -11.47 -9.54
CA SER A 137 -5.65 -11.49 -10.25
C SER A 137 -5.79 -12.32 -11.54
N ALA A 138 -4.78 -12.29 -12.42
CA ALA A 138 -4.80 -13.06 -13.67
C ALA A 138 -3.42 -13.59 -14.04
N GLY A 139 -3.36 -14.73 -14.73
CA GLY A 139 -2.12 -15.40 -15.13
C GLY A 139 -1.30 -14.72 -16.23
N PHE A 140 -1.22 -13.38 -16.23
CA PHE A 140 -0.40 -12.59 -17.13
C PHE A 140 0.75 -11.94 -16.35
N PRO A 141 1.92 -11.73 -16.99
CA PRO A 141 2.92 -10.81 -16.46
C PRO A 141 2.25 -9.47 -16.16
N GLY A 142 2.42 -8.96 -14.94
CA GLY A 142 1.72 -7.74 -14.50
C GLY A 142 0.52 -7.94 -13.58
N TRP A 143 -0.07 -9.14 -13.56
CA TRP A 143 -1.38 -9.37 -12.97
C TRP A 143 -1.49 -10.57 -12.03
N ASP A 144 -0.47 -11.42 -11.92
CA ASP A 144 -0.55 -12.68 -11.18
C ASP A 144 -0.51 -12.53 -9.64
N GLY A 145 -0.35 -11.31 -9.14
CA GLY A 145 -0.36 -10.99 -7.72
C GLY A 145 0.92 -11.39 -6.99
N ARG A 146 1.99 -11.79 -7.71
CA ARG A 146 3.20 -12.35 -7.10
C ARG A 146 4.42 -11.54 -7.48
N ILE A 147 4.97 -10.80 -6.51
CA ILE A 147 6.22 -10.03 -6.70
C ILE A 147 7.37 -10.99 -7.13
N PRO A 148 7.89 -10.87 -8.36
CA PRO A 148 8.94 -11.74 -8.86
C PRO A 148 10.25 -11.61 -8.06
N SER A 149 11.10 -12.64 -8.11
CA SER A 149 12.36 -12.69 -7.33
C SER A 149 13.45 -11.73 -7.85
N ASP A 150 13.32 -11.24 -9.09
CA ASP A 150 14.17 -10.19 -9.65
C ASP A 150 13.65 -8.77 -9.32
N LYS A 151 12.59 -8.66 -8.51
CA LYS A 151 12.01 -7.43 -7.98
C LYS A 151 12.19 -7.36 -6.47
N GLY A 152 13.44 -7.45 -6.02
CA GLY A 152 13.78 -7.48 -4.61
C GLY A 152 13.33 -6.23 -3.86
N THR A 153 12.97 -6.43 -2.59
CA THR A 153 12.38 -5.40 -1.74
C THR A 153 13.44 -4.55 -1.03
N ILE A 154 13.04 -3.39 -0.51
CA ILE A 154 13.89 -2.58 0.36
C ILE A 154 14.38 -3.38 1.58
N ALA A 155 13.58 -4.28 2.13
CA ALA A 155 13.97 -5.07 3.31
C ALA A 155 15.09 -6.05 2.95
N GLU A 156 15.01 -6.71 1.79
CA GLU A 156 16.10 -7.56 1.30
C GLU A 156 17.38 -6.75 1.09
N ILE A 157 17.28 -5.56 0.48
CA ILE A 157 18.43 -4.68 0.24
C ILE A 157 19.05 -4.23 1.57
N LEU A 158 18.27 -3.72 2.51
CA LEU A 158 18.78 -3.19 3.78
C LEU A 158 19.35 -4.29 4.68
N ARG A 159 18.69 -5.45 4.76
CA ARG A 159 19.21 -6.60 5.52
C ARG A 159 20.56 -7.05 5.00
N ASP A 160 20.72 -7.17 3.68
CA ASP A 160 21.99 -7.52 3.04
C ASP A 160 23.06 -6.44 3.17
N ASN A 161 22.69 -5.22 3.61
CA ASN A 161 23.57 -4.09 3.89
C ASN A 161 23.65 -3.77 5.41
N GLY A 162 23.44 -4.76 6.27
CA GLY A 162 23.77 -4.66 7.70
C GLY A 162 22.71 -4.00 8.57
N TYR A 163 21.47 -3.85 8.08
CA TYR A 163 20.33 -3.46 8.92
C TYR A 163 19.71 -4.67 9.62
N ASN A 164 18.96 -4.41 10.70
CA ASN A 164 17.84 -5.27 11.07
C ASN A 164 16.55 -4.73 10.45
N THR A 165 15.62 -5.61 10.09
CA THR A 165 14.42 -5.22 9.32
C THR A 165 13.17 -5.75 9.99
N PHE A 166 12.20 -4.86 10.23
CA PHE A 166 10.97 -5.16 10.94
C PHE A 166 9.77 -4.67 10.13
N ALA A 167 8.68 -5.44 10.16
CA ALA A 167 7.40 -5.01 9.62
C ALA A 167 6.30 -5.24 10.65
N VAL A 168 5.38 -4.27 10.80
CA VAL A 168 4.20 -4.45 11.64
C VAL A 168 2.93 -3.93 10.95
N GLY A 169 1.82 -4.64 11.17
CA GLY A 169 0.50 -4.32 10.59
C GLY A 169 0.24 -4.94 9.21
N LYS A 170 -0.43 -4.21 8.33
CA LYS A 170 -0.87 -4.71 7.01
C LYS A 170 0.31 -4.93 6.07
N TYR A 171 0.48 -6.16 5.60
CA TYR A 171 1.40 -6.45 4.50
C TYR A 171 0.71 -6.30 3.13
N GLY A 172 -0.42 -6.96 2.91
CA GLY A 172 -1.34 -6.70 1.79
C GLY A 172 -0.84 -7.10 0.39
N VAL A 173 0.25 -7.86 0.28
CA VAL A 173 0.83 -8.31 -1.00
C VAL A 173 1.25 -9.79 -1.00
N THR A 174 0.76 -10.56 -0.01
CA THR A 174 0.84 -12.03 -0.05
C THR A 174 -0.39 -12.57 -0.76
N PRO A 175 -0.25 -13.43 -1.79
CA PRO A 175 -1.40 -14.11 -2.37
C PRO A 175 -2.12 -15.00 -1.36
N ASP A 176 -3.45 -15.02 -1.40
CA ASP A 176 -4.27 -15.75 -0.40
C ASP A 176 -3.91 -17.23 -0.33
N GLU A 177 -3.73 -17.86 -1.49
CA GLU A 177 -3.37 -19.27 -1.62
C GLU A 177 -1.98 -19.61 -1.04
N ASP A 178 -1.12 -18.61 -0.90
CA ASP A 178 0.22 -18.75 -0.32
C ASP A 178 0.22 -18.33 1.17
N ALA A 179 -0.85 -17.68 1.65
CA ALA A 179 -1.03 -17.21 3.03
C ALA A 179 -1.55 -18.33 3.97
N THR A 180 -0.93 -19.51 3.89
CA THR A 180 -1.29 -20.67 4.74
C THR A 180 -0.13 -21.09 5.64
N ASP A 181 -0.41 -21.79 6.74
CA ASP A 181 0.64 -22.37 7.60
C ASP A 181 1.51 -23.44 6.90
N ALA A 182 1.13 -23.87 5.69
CA ALA A 182 1.95 -24.75 4.86
C ALA A 182 2.98 -23.98 4.00
N GLY A 183 2.86 -22.65 3.92
CA GLY A 183 3.61 -21.82 3.00
C GLY A 183 3.09 -21.88 1.55
N PRO A 184 3.89 -21.43 0.57
CA PRO A 184 5.31 -21.10 0.68
C PRO A 184 5.58 -19.77 1.41
N PHE A 185 6.58 -19.75 2.29
CA PHE A 185 6.94 -18.56 3.09
C PHE A 185 7.87 -17.56 2.37
N ASP A 186 8.28 -17.84 1.13
CA ASP A 186 9.16 -16.98 0.32
C ASP A 186 8.49 -15.67 -0.14
N ARG A 187 7.15 -15.63 -0.10
CA ARG A 187 6.31 -14.46 -0.41
C ARG A 187 5.77 -13.75 0.82
N TRP A 188 5.99 -14.31 2.01
CA TRP A 188 5.64 -13.67 3.28
C TRP A 188 6.65 -12.57 3.60
N PRO A 189 6.36 -11.66 4.53
CA PRO A 189 7.29 -10.61 4.95
C PRO A 189 8.69 -11.14 5.26
N THR A 190 8.79 -12.26 5.98
CA THR A 190 10.08 -12.88 6.37
C THR A 190 10.84 -13.46 5.17
N GLY A 191 10.14 -14.02 4.19
CA GLY A 191 10.71 -14.45 2.90
C GLY A 191 11.22 -13.29 2.04
N LYS A 192 10.54 -12.14 2.15
CA LYS A 192 10.79 -10.89 1.42
C LYS A 192 11.61 -9.87 2.20
N GLY A 193 12.48 -10.35 3.10
CA GLY A 193 13.58 -9.55 3.62
C GLY A 193 13.43 -9.11 5.06
N PHE A 194 12.24 -9.15 5.65
CA PHE A 194 12.04 -8.77 7.04
C PHE A 194 12.60 -9.83 8.00
N ASP A 195 13.33 -9.42 9.04
CA ASP A 195 13.80 -10.32 10.09
C ASP A 195 12.66 -10.71 11.03
N HIS A 196 11.75 -9.77 11.31
CA HIS A 196 10.53 -10.02 12.08
C HIS A 196 9.30 -9.35 11.46
N PHE A 197 8.16 -10.01 11.60
CA PHE A 197 6.85 -9.51 11.20
C PHE A 197 5.79 -9.75 12.26
N TYR A 198 4.92 -8.76 12.48
CA TYR A 198 3.73 -8.92 13.30
C TYR A 198 2.56 -8.12 12.74
N GLY A 199 1.52 -8.79 12.25
CA GLY A 199 0.41 -8.11 11.60
C GLY A 199 -0.46 -9.07 10.80
N PHE A 200 -0.99 -8.65 9.67
CA PHE A 200 -1.87 -9.49 8.85
C PHE A 200 -1.45 -9.44 7.37
N LEU A 201 -1.65 -10.56 6.68
CA LEU A 201 -1.18 -10.75 5.30
C LEU A 201 -2.18 -10.21 4.26
N GLY A 202 -3.48 -10.32 4.55
CA GLY A 202 -4.57 -9.94 3.66
C GLY A 202 -4.77 -8.43 3.46
N SER A 203 -5.84 -8.07 2.75
CA SER A 203 -6.13 -6.68 2.37
C SER A 203 -6.90 -5.87 3.41
N GLN A 204 -7.58 -6.52 4.35
CA GLN A 204 -8.31 -5.86 5.44
C GLN A 204 -8.50 -6.86 6.59
N THR A 205 -8.77 -6.37 7.80
CA THR A 205 -9.00 -7.20 8.98
C THR A 205 -9.87 -6.49 10.02
N ASP A 206 -10.53 -7.25 10.91
CA ASP A 206 -11.14 -6.68 12.11
C ASP A 206 -10.07 -6.12 13.05
N GLN A 207 -10.36 -5.02 13.74
CA GLN A 207 -9.38 -4.31 14.56
C GLN A 207 -9.25 -4.87 15.98
N TYR A 208 -10.19 -5.70 16.45
CA TYR A 208 -10.16 -6.35 17.76
C TYR A 208 -9.97 -7.87 17.68
N ASN A 209 -10.37 -8.48 16.55
CA ASN A 209 -10.15 -9.89 16.27
C ASN A 209 -9.47 -10.10 14.90
N PRO A 210 -8.23 -9.59 14.72
CA PRO A 210 -7.54 -9.68 13.44
C PRO A 210 -7.07 -11.08 13.08
N ASP A 211 -6.95 -11.36 11.77
CA ASP A 211 -6.27 -12.55 11.23
C ASP A 211 -4.75 -12.36 11.30
N LEU A 212 -4.22 -12.60 12.50
CA LEU A 212 -2.90 -12.15 12.91
C LEU A 212 -1.83 -13.21 12.66
N VAL A 213 -0.66 -12.75 12.22
CA VAL A 213 0.53 -13.53 11.95
C VAL A 213 1.71 -12.93 12.70
N GLU A 214 2.49 -13.78 13.37
CA GLU A 214 3.82 -13.45 13.88
C GLU A 214 4.85 -14.31 13.13
N ASP A 215 5.74 -13.64 12.40
CA ASP A 215 6.74 -14.21 11.50
C ASP A 215 6.15 -15.14 10.43
N GLN A 216 6.03 -16.44 10.73
CA GLN A 216 5.53 -17.49 9.82
C GLN A 216 4.40 -18.31 10.44
N ALA A 217 3.80 -17.83 11.53
CA ALA A 217 2.74 -18.54 12.23
C ALA A 217 1.52 -17.64 12.42
N HIS A 218 0.33 -18.15 12.08
CA HIS A 218 -0.91 -17.53 12.52
C HIS A 218 -1.02 -17.61 14.05
N ILE A 219 -1.44 -16.52 14.67
CA ILE A 219 -1.57 -16.39 16.12
C ILE A 219 -2.94 -15.81 16.48
N LYS A 220 -3.39 -16.09 17.70
CA LYS A 220 -4.66 -15.57 18.19
C LYS A 220 -4.48 -14.16 18.78
N PRO A 221 -5.33 -13.18 18.41
CA PRO A 221 -5.34 -11.89 19.07
C PRO A 221 -5.80 -12.01 20.54
N ASP A 222 -5.34 -11.09 21.39
CA ASP A 222 -5.67 -11.05 22.82
C ASP A 222 -6.91 -10.18 23.12
N GLY A 223 -7.59 -9.67 22.08
CA GLY A 223 -8.76 -8.80 22.16
C GLY A 223 -8.43 -7.30 22.25
N ARG A 224 -7.15 -6.92 22.35
CA ARG A 224 -6.74 -5.52 22.24
C ARG A 224 -6.82 -5.04 20.79
N HIS A 225 -6.83 -3.73 20.63
CA HIS A 225 -6.91 -3.12 19.31
C HIS A 225 -5.61 -3.36 18.51
N LEU A 226 -5.72 -3.67 17.22
CA LEU A 226 -4.61 -3.96 16.31
C LEU A 226 -3.48 -2.91 16.36
N ASN A 227 -3.81 -1.62 16.24
CA ASN A 227 -2.83 -0.53 16.34
C ASN A 227 -2.03 -0.52 17.66
N GLU A 228 -2.64 -0.90 18.79
CA GLU A 228 -1.91 -1.06 20.06
C GLU A 228 -0.91 -2.22 19.97
N LEU A 229 -1.38 -3.38 19.48
CA LEU A 229 -0.57 -4.60 19.36
C LEU A 229 0.65 -4.42 18.47
N ILE A 230 0.47 -3.83 17.27
CA ILE A 230 1.56 -3.61 16.33
C ILE A 230 2.56 -2.56 16.85
N THR A 231 2.10 -1.59 17.63
CA THR A 231 2.94 -0.56 18.25
C THR A 231 3.81 -1.15 19.35
N ASP A 232 3.23 -1.96 20.23
CA ASP A 232 3.97 -2.68 21.26
C ASP A 232 5.05 -3.56 20.65
N LYS A 233 4.73 -4.27 19.55
CA LYS A 233 5.69 -5.12 18.84
C LYS A 233 6.78 -4.31 18.15
N ALA A 234 6.46 -3.20 17.49
CA ALA A 234 7.46 -2.32 16.90
C ALA A 234 8.46 -1.81 17.94
N ILE A 235 7.97 -1.29 19.08
CA ILE A 235 8.82 -0.81 20.17
C ILE A 235 9.66 -1.96 20.74
N SER A 236 9.07 -3.14 20.96
CA SER A 236 9.77 -4.33 21.44
C SER A 236 10.89 -4.77 20.50
N TYR A 237 10.65 -4.77 19.18
CA TYR A 237 11.65 -5.15 18.18
C TYR A 237 12.84 -4.20 18.19
N ILE A 238 12.60 -2.88 18.21
CA ILE A 238 13.65 -1.87 18.31
C ILE A 238 14.42 -2.01 19.62
N GLN A 239 13.73 -2.15 20.75
CA GLN A 239 14.35 -2.27 22.07
C GLN A 239 15.26 -3.50 22.18
N ARG A 240 14.78 -4.67 21.73
CA ARG A 240 15.57 -5.92 21.73
C ARG A 240 16.78 -5.78 20.83
N GLN A 241 16.61 -5.22 19.63
CA GLN A 241 17.69 -5.02 18.68
C GLN A 241 18.78 -4.10 19.24
N GLN A 242 18.42 -2.96 19.82
CA GLN A 242 19.39 -2.04 20.40
C GLN A 242 20.14 -2.63 21.58
N LYS A 243 19.46 -3.43 22.41
CA LYS A 243 20.11 -4.15 23.52
C LYS A 243 21.12 -5.18 23.02
N SER A 244 20.81 -5.90 21.95
CA SER A 244 21.64 -7.00 21.43
C SER A 244 22.72 -6.54 20.44
N ALA A 245 22.50 -5.46 19.71
CA ALA A 245 23.42 -4.93 18.70
C ALA A 245 23.45 -3.39 18.72
N PRO A 246 24.01 -2.76 19.78
CA PRO A 246 24.10 -1.31 19.88
C PRO A 246 24.78 -0.69 18.66
N GLY A 247 24.18 0.38 18.10
CA GLY A 247 24.72 1.11 16.95
C GLY A 247 24.46 0.46 15.59
N LYS A 248 23.92 -0.76 15.53
CA LYS A 248 23.41 -1.33 14.27
C LYS A 248 22.06 -0.65 13.93
N PRO A 249 21.87 -0.13 12.70
CA PRO A 249 20.62 0.54 12.35
C PRO A 249 19.49 -0.46 12.09
N PHE A 250 18.25 0.01 12.20
CA PHE A 250 17.06 -0.76 11.88
C PHE A 250 16.23 -0.10 10.76
N PHE A 251 15.44 -0.91 10.07
CA PHE A 251 14.35 -0.52 9.20
C PHE A 251 13.04 -1.01 9.79
N LEU A 252 12.06 -0.13 9.96
CA LEU A 252 10.70 -0.45 10.39
C LEU A 252 9.72 -0.04 9.29
N TYR A 253 8.99 -1.02 8.75
CA TYR A 253 7.77 -0.79 7.98
C TYR A 253 6.56 -0.87 8.92
N TYR A 254 5.92 0.26 9.19
CA TYR A 254 4.79 0.39 10.10
C TYR A 254 3.53 0.73 9.29
N ALA A 255 2.61 -0.23 9.15
CA ALA A 255 1.42 -0.08 8.32
C ALA A 255 0.15 -0.41 9.13
N PRO A 256 -0.44 0.53 9.88
CA PRO A 256 -1.61 0.25 10.72
C PRO A 256 -2.81 -0.19 9.88
N GLY A 257 -3.84 -0.74 10.54
CA GLY A 257 -5.12 -1.04 9.88
C GLY A 257 -5.87 0.21 9.44
N ALA A 258 -5.49 1.37 9.98
CA ALA A 258 -6.24 2.60 9.84
C ALA A 258 -5.90 3.40 8.59
N ALA A 259 -6.85 4.15 8.04
CA ALA A 259 -8.25 4.23 8.46
C ALA A 259 -9.17 3.38 7.57
N HIS A 260 -8.71 2.20 7.11
CA HIS A 260 -9.52 1.28 6.31
C HIS A 260 -10.71 0.74 7.11
N ALA A 261 -11.77 0.33 6.40
CA ALA A 261 -12.89 -0.36 7.01
C ALA A 261 -12.49 -1.76 7.53
N PRO A 262 -13.13 -2.28 8.60
CA PRO A 262 -14.16 -1.62 9.39
C PRO A 262 -13.58 -0.51 10.29
N HIS A 263 -14.20 0.67 10.28
CA HIS A 263 -13.85 1.75 11.21
C HIS A 263 -14.26 1.34 12.62
N GLN A 264 -13.28 0.97 13.43
CA GLN A 264 -13.45 0.45 14.78
C GLN A 264 -12.44 1.14 15.69
N VAL A 265 -12.93 1.71 16.79
CA VAL A 265 -12.08 2.38 17.79
C VAL A 265 -12.85 2.46 19.10
N GLU A 266 -12.13 2.52 20.22
CA GLU A 266 -12.76 2.68 21.53
C GLU A 266 -13.54 4.01 21.61
N ALA A 267 -14.66 3.99 22.35
CA ALA A 267 -15.63 5.07 22.34
C ALA A 267 -15.04 6.42 22.73
N SER A 268 -14.11 6.48 23.69
CA SER A 268 -13.50 7.74 24.14
C SER A 268 -12.80 8.50 23.00
N TRP A 269 -12.23 7.80 22.02
CA TRP A 269 -11.64 8.42 20.83
C TRP A 269 -12.70 8.96 19.87
N SER A 270 -13.76 8.19 19.61
CA SER A 270 -14.85 8.63 18.73
C SER A 270 -15.70 9.77 19.35
N ASP A 271 -15.94 9.71 20.66
CA ASP A 271 -16.83 10.63 21.36
C ASP A 271 -16.18 12.01 21.57
N ALA A 272 -14.85 12.09 21.49
CA ALA A 272 -14.12 13.35 21.40
C ALA A 272 -14.49 14.18 20.15
N TYR A 273 -15.10 13.54 19.14
CA TYR A 273 -15.57 14.18 17.91
C TYR A 273 -17.08 14.46 17.89
N LYS A 274 -17.81 14.13 18.96
CA LYS A 274 -19.27 14.27 19.01
C LYS A 274 -19.74 15.68 18.60
N GLY A 275 -20.55 15.75 17.56
CA GLY A 275 -21.11 17.00 17.02
C GLY A 275 -20.14 17.87 16.20
N LYS A 276 -18.84 17.51 16.10
CA LYS A 276 -17.86 18.26 15.30
C LYS A 276 -18.14 18.19 13.78
N PHE A 277 -19.02 17.27 13.35
CA PHE A 277 -19.34 17.01 11.95
C PHE A 277 -20.79 17.32 11.56
N ASP A 278 -21.58 17.95 12.43
CA ASP A 278 -23.01 18.21 12.22
C ASP A 278 -23.29 19.22 11.09
N GLU A 279 -22.33 20.09 10.79
CA GLU A 279 -22.38 21.02 9.65
C GLU A 279 -22.23 20.31 8.29
N GLY A 280 -21.74 19.06 8.29
CA GLY A 280 -21.72 18.18 7.14
C GLY A 280 -20.58 18.34 6.16
N TRP A 281 -20.55 17.44 5.17
CA TRP A 281 -19.47 17.35 4.18
C TRP A 281 -19.32 18.60 3.32
N ASP A 282 -20.40 19.30 2.96
CA ASP A 282 -20.29 20.51 2.13
C ASP A 282 -19.49 21.61 2.85
N VAL A 283 -19.82 21.88 4.12
CA VAL A 283 -19.11 22.85 4.96
C VAL A 283 -17.70 22.37 5.31
N TYR A 284 -17.53 21.06 5.55
CA TYR A 284 -16.21 20.47 5.78
C TYR A 284 -15.25 20.80 4.62
N ARG A 285 -15.68 20.57 3.37
CA ARG A 285 -14.86 20.85 2.18
C ARG A 285 -14.42 22.31 2.10
N GLU A 286 -15.33 23.25 2.39
CA GLU A 286 -15.02 24.68 2.41
C GLU A 286 -14.00 25.03 3.49
N LYS A 287 -14.19 24.52 4.71
CA LYS A 287 -13.26 24.74 5.84
C LYS A 287 -11.89 24.14 5.55
N VAL A 288 -11.82 22.92 5.01
CA VAL A 288 -10.56 22.26 4.65
C VAL A 288 -9.84 23.00 3.53
N LEU A 289 -10.53 23.44 2.48
CA LEU A 289 -9.91 24.25 1.42
C LEU A 289 -9.28 25.53 2.00
N ALA A 290 -10.01 26.23 2.88
CA ALA A 290 -9.51 27.45 3.52
C ALA A 290 -8.28 27.18 4.41
N SER A 291 -8.31 26.11 5.22
CA SER A 291 -7.20 25.67 6.06
C SER A 291 -5.98 25.26 5.23
N GLN A 292 -6.18 24.51 4.15
CA GLN A 292 -5.12 24.10 3.22
C GLN A 292 -4.43 25.29 2.56
N LYS A 293 -5.19 26.29 2.11
CA LYS A 293 -4.63 27.54 1.56
C LYS A 293 -3.85 28.31 2.61
N LYS A 294 -4.39 28.42 3.83
CA LYS A 294 -3.72 29.11 4.95
C LYS A 294 -2.40 28.41 5.33
N LEU A 295 -2.36 27.09 5.30
CA LEU A 295 -1.17 26.28 5.57
C LEU A 295 -0.18 26.30 4.39
N GLY A 296 -0.61 26.68 3.19
CA GLY A 296 0.22 26.72 1.98
C GLY A 296 0.42 25.37 1.31
N VAL A 297 -0.33 24.33 1.72
CA VAL A 297 -0.21 22.97 1.15
C VAL A 297 -0.93 22.79 -0.18
N ILE A 298 -1.74 23.78 -0.59
CA ILE A 298 -2.33 23.88 -1.93
C ILE A 298 -2.18 25.30 -2.47
N PRO A 299 -2.29 25.51 -3.80
CA PRO A 299 -2.27 26.84 -4.40
C PRO A 299 -3.39 27.76 -3.89
N ALA A 300 -3.10 29.04 -3.71
CA ALA A 300 -4.07 30.04 -3.23
C ALA A 300 -5.30 30.19 -4.15
N ASN A 301 -5.12 29.93 -5.45
CA ASN A 301 -6.18 29.95 -6.47
C ASN A 301 -6.95 28.62 -6.61
N ALA A 302 -6.63 27.57 -5.83
CA ALA A 302 -7.37 26.32 -5.87
C ALA A 302 -8.85 26.54 -5.52
N VAL A 303 -9.76 25.91 -6.25
CA VAL A 303 -11.22 26.03 -6.03
C VAL A 303 -11.79 24.63 -6.03
N LEU A 304 -12.71 24.31 -5.12
CA LEU A 304 -13.30 22.96 -5.08
C LEU A 304 -13.91 22.56 -6.44
N PRO A 305 -13.72 21.29 -6.89
CA PRO A 305 -14.45 20.75 -8.02
C PRO A 305 -15.95 20.75 -7.72
N GLU A 306 -16.75 20.75 -8.79
CA GLU A 306 -18.20 20.61 -8.69
C GLU A 306 -18.58 19.39 -7.84
N ARG A 307 -19.72 19.48 -7.14
CA ARG A 307 -20.23 18.36 -6.35
C ARG A 307 -20.43 17.16 -7.26
N ASN A 308 -20.03 15.98 -6.80
CA ASN A 308 -20.30 14.76 -7.56
C ASN A 308 -21.83 14.54 -7.55
N PRO A 309 -22.48 14.33 -8.71
CA PRO A 309 -23.94 14.25 -8.80
C PRO A 309 -24.56 13.08 -8.03
N ILE A 310 -23.77 12.08 -7.64
CA ILE A 310 -24.21 10.93 -6.83
C ILE A 310 -24.37 11.33 -5.34
N ILE A 311 -23.74 12.43 -4.91
CA ILE A 311 -23.72 12.88 -3.51
C ILE A 311 -24.82 13.92 -3.30
N THR A 312 -25.76 13.61 -2.41
CA THR A 312 -26.80 14.55 -1.97
C THR A 312 -26.18 15.72 -1.20
N GLU A 313 -26.71 16.92 -1.39
CA GLU A 313 -26.35 18.08 -0.57
C GLU A 313 -26.70 17.84 0.91
N TRP A 314 -25.77 18.13 1.83
CA TRP A 314 -25.97 17.89 3.25
C TRP A 314 -27.25 18.56 3.79
N LYS A 315 -27.52 19.79 3.35
CA LYS A 315 -28.70 20.55 3.77
C LYS A 315 -30.02 19.87 3.39
N LYS A 316 -30.04 19.07 2.32
CA LYS A 316 -31.22 18.34 1.82
C LYS A 316 -31.43 17.00 2.50
N LEU A 317 -30.48 16.53 3.31
CA LEU A 317 -30.63 15.30 4.08
C LEU A 317 -31.66 15.44 5.20
N THR A 318 -32.33 14.32 5.50
CA THR A 318 -33.24 14.22 6.65
C THR A 318 -32.48 14.29 7.97
N PRO A 319 -33.15 14.61 9.10
CA PRO A 319 -32.52 14.59 10.42
C PRO A 319 -31.87 13.24 10.75
N ASP A 320 -32.52 12.13 10.40
CA ASP A 320 -31.99 10.79 10.65
C ASP A 320 -30.73 10.47 9.82
N GLN A 321 -30.71 10.90 8.55
CA GLN A 321 -29.50 10.80 7.72
C GLN A 321 -28.34 11.58 8.34
N LYS A 322 -28.57 12.85 8.71
CA LYS A 322 -27.54 13.69 9.34
C LYS A 322 -26.98 13.05 10.61
N LYS A 323 -27.86 12.53 11.47
CA LYS A 323 -27.49 11.84 12.71
C LYS A 323 -26.58 10.63 12.46
N VAL A 324 -26.98 9.74 11.57
CA VAL A 324 -26.20 8.52 11.26
C VAL A 324 -24.89 8.85 10.56
N TYR A 325 -24.93 9.73 9.56
CA TYR A 325 -23.76 10.06 8.77
C TYR A 325 -22.71 10.82 9.57
N ALA A 326 -23.11 11.71 10.49
CA ALA A 326 -22.19 12.36 11.41
C ALA A 326 -21.51 11.32 12.30
N ARG A 327 -22.26 10.34 12.86
CA ARG A 327 -21.68 9.29 13.70
C ARG A 327 -20.61 8.44 12.98
N PHE A 328 -20.82 8.10 11.72
CA PHE A 328 -19.79 7.43 10.92
C PHE A 328 -18.48 8.25 10.84
N MET A 329 -18.60 9.57 10.67
CA MET A 329 -17.43 10.45 10.56
C MET A 329 -16.74 10.68 11.92
N GLU A 330 -17.50 10.76 13.01
CA GLU A 330 -16.96 10.82 14.38
C GLU A 330 -16.07 9.62 14.69
N VAL A 331 -16.54 8.42 14.32
CA VAL A 331 -15.78 7.17 14.49
C VAL A 331 -14.54 7.15 13.60
N TYR A 332 -14.66 7.52 12.33
CA TYR A 332 -13.50 7.61 11.42
C TYR A 332 -12.44 8.60 11.95
N ALA A 333 -12.87 9.77 12.43
CA ALA A 333 -11.98 10.78 12.99
C ALA A 333 -11.30 10.30 14.27
N GLY A 334 -12.06 9.68 15.19
CA GLY A 334 -11.50 9.06 16.39
C GLY A 334 -10.48 7.97 16.06
N TYR A 335 -10.76 7.13 15.05
CA TYR A 335 -9.87 6.07 14.62
C TYR A 335 -8.55 6.60 14.03
N LEU A 336 -8.62 7.66 13.22
CA LEU A 336 -7.44 8.31 12.66
C LEU A 336 -6.61 9.01 13.76
N THR A 337 -7.23 9.71 14.70
CA THR A 337 -6.53 10.33 15.85
C THR A 337 -5.89 9.29 16.76
N TYR A 338 -6.58 8.18 17.02
CA TYR A 338 -6.00 7.06 17.77
C TYR A 338 -4.79 6.45 17.06
N THR A 339 -4.85 6.33 15.73
CA THR A 339 -3.71 5.86 14.93
C THR A 339 -2.52 6.80 15.00
N ASP A 340 -2.76 8.12 14.90
CA ASP A 340 -1.73 9.14 15.09
C ASP A 340 -1.10 9.07 16.50
N HIS A 341 -1.92 8.78 17.53
CA HIS A 341 -1.45 8.56 18.89
C HIS A 341 -0.52 7.35 19.01
N GLU A 342 -0.91 6.20 18.44
CA GLU A 342 -0.12 4.96 18.47
C GLU A 342 1.21 5.11 17.73
N ILE A 343 1.21 5.79 16.57
CA ILE A 343 2.45 6.17 15.88
C ILE A 343 3.30 7.11 16.74
N GLY A 344 2.64 8.04 17.45
CA GLY A 344 3.27 8.92 18.43
C GLY A 344 4.02 8.17 19.52
N ARG A 345 3.54 7.01 19.98
CA ARG A 345 4.26 6.15 20.94
C ARG A 345 5.58 5.64 20.38
N VAL A 346 5.63 5.24 19.11
CA VAL A 346 6.89 4.83 18.44
C VAL A 346 7.85 6.02 18.35
N VAL A 347 7.37 7.18 17.89
CA VAL A 347 8.19 8.41 17.79
C VAL A 347 8.73 8.84 19.15
N ASN A 348 7.90 8.78 20.19
CA ASN A 348 8.29 9.11 21.55
C ASN A 348 9.34 8.12 22.08
N TYR A 349 9.18 6.82 21.85
CA TYR A 349 10.19 5.83 22.20
C TYR A 349 11.53 6.13 21.52
N LEU A 350 11.53 6.48 20.23
CA LEU A 350 12.76 6.88 19.52
C LEU A 350 13.40 8.12 20.11
N LYS A 351 12.61 9.07 20.61
CA LYS A 351 13.10 10.26 21.30
C LYS A 351 13.73 9.90 22.64
N GLU A 352 13.03 9.13 23.47
CA GLU A 352 13.47 8.71 24.80
C GLU A 352 14.71 7.81 24.76
N SER A 353 14.84 7.00 23.71
CA SER A 353 16.01 6.15 23.46
C SER A 353 17.17 6.87 22.73
N ASN A 354 17.06 8.19 22.49
CA ASN A 354 18.06 9.01 21.79
C ASN A 354 18.38 8.54 20.35
N GLN A 355 17.38 8.03 19.65
CA GLN A 355 17.49 7.51 18.27
C GLN A 355 16.87 8.44 17.24
N LEU A 356 15.91 9.27 17.66
CA LEU A 356 15.09 10.07 16.75
C LEU A 356 15.92 10.99 15.84
N ASP A 357 16.98 11.61 16.35
CA ASP A 357 17.81 12.55 15.59
C ASP A 357 18.47 11.89 14.36
N ASN A 358 18.85 10.61 14.47
CA ASN A 358 19.42 9.81 13.39
C ASN A 358 18.40 8.82 12.77
N THR A 359 17.11 9.13 12.85
CA THR A 359 16.05 8.32 12.22
C THR A 359 15.38 9.08 11.09
N LEU A 360 15.40 8.51 9.89
CA LEU A 360 14.66 8.97 8.72
C LEU A 360 13.24 8.38 8.78
N ILE A 361 12.24 9.25 8.87
CA ILE A 361 10.83 8.89 8.95
C ILE A 361 10.11 9.39 7.70
N PHE A 362 9.45 8.48 6.98
CA PHE A 362 8.46 8.81 5.96
C PHE A 362 7.06 8.51 6.51
N VAL A 363 6.11 9.42 6.35
CA VAL A 363 4.69 9.20 6.67
C VAL A 363 3.87 9.48 5.42
N ALA A 364 3.44 8.43 4.74
CA ALA A 364 2.46 8.50 3.67
C ALA A 364 1.05 8.40 4.29
N ILE A 365 0.31 9.51 4.27
CA ILE A 365 -1.03 9.60 4.85
C ILE A 365 -2.03 9.11 3.80
N GLY A 366 -2.12 7.78 3.68
CA GLY A 366 -2.92 7.08 2.70
C GLY A 366 -2.06 6.41 1.62
N ASP A 367 -2.31 5.13 1.38
CA ASP A 367 -1.80 4.34 0.26
C ASP A 367 -2.63 4.50 -1.02
N ASN A 368 -3.74 5.22 -0.91
CA ASN A 368 -4.61 5.73 -1.94
C ASN A 368 -5.50 6.85 -1.36
N GLY A 369 -6.33 7.48 -2.19
CA GLY A 369 -7.33 8.43 -1.71
C GLY A 369 -8.39 7.82 -0.78
N ALA A 370 -9.31 8.67 -0.31
CA ALA A 370 -10.41 8.28 0.59
C ALA A 370 -11.25 7.12 0.02
N SER A 371 -11.78 6.24 0.86
CA SER A 371 -12.56 5.08 0.40
C SER A 371 -13.98 5.44 -0.06
N LYS A 372 -14.40 4.95 -1.23
CA LYS A 372 -15.80 5.04 -1.72
C LYS A 372 -16.67 3.85 -1.34
N GLU A 373 -16.18 2.95 -0.50
CA GLU A 373 -16.74 1.61 -0.33
C GLU A 373 -17.93 1.56 0.64
N GLY A 374 -18.25 2.67 1.33
CA GLY A 374 -19.34 2.72 2.30
C GLY A 374 -20.73 3.05 1.73
N THR A 375 -20.95 2.94 0.42
CA THR A 375 -22.24 3.29 -0.26
C THR A 375 -22.64 4.77 -0.11
N THR A 376 -23.84 5.15 -0.58
CA THR A 376 -24.42 6.49 -0.35
C THR A 376 -24.90 6.71 1.09
N GLN A 377 -25.12 5.63 1.86
CA GLN A 377 -25.76 5.66 3.18
C GLN A 377 -24.82 5.33 4.35
N GLY A 378 -23.60 4.86 4.08
CA GLY A 378 -22.78 4.16 5.06
C GLY A 378 -23.14 2.67 5.13
N THR A 379 -22.32 1.89 5.81
CA THR A 379 -22.60 0.48 6.11
C THR A 379 -22.00 0.13 7.46
N ILE A 380 -22.66 -0.78 8.19
CA ILE A 380 -22.17 -1.35 9.46
C ILE A 380 -21.68 -2.79 9.25
N SER A 381 -22.39 -3.57 8.44
CA SER A 381 -22.18 -5.03 8.31
C SER A 381 -22.19 -5.53 6.87
N GLN A 382 -22.54 -4.70 5.88
CA GLN A 382 -22.60 -5.12 4.47
C GLN A 382 -21.18 -5.17 3.88
N ASN A 383 -20.81 -6.33 3.33
CA ASN A 383 -19.59 -6.50 2.54
C ASN A 383 -19.72 -5.76 1.20
N ILE A 384 -18.63 -5.14 0.72
CA ILE A 384 -18.59 -4.30 -0.50
C ILE A 384 -18.99 -5.05 -1.77
N PHE A 385 -18.77 -6.37 -1.82
CA PHE A 385 -19.14 -7.19 -2.96
C PHE A 385 -20.57 -7.74 -2.85
N ALA A 386 -21.17 -7.70 -1.66
CA ALA A 386 -22.52 -8.21 -1.43
C ALA A 386 -23.55 -7.41 -2.21
N GLN A 387 -24.66 -8.06 -2.55
CA GLN A 387 -25.82 -7.38 -3.10
C GLN A 387 -26.37 -6.38 -2.06
N GLY A 388 -26.44 -5.11 -2.43
CA GLY A 388 -27.01 -4.08 -1.58
C GLY A 388 -28.53 -4.13 -1.48
N THR A 389 -29.06 -3.36 -0.54
CA THR A 389 -30.50 -3.07 -0.39
C THR A 389 -30.79 -1.63 -0.84
N SER A 390 -32.07 -1.21 -0.83
CA SER A 390 -32.38 0.19 -1.16
C SER A 390 -31.82 1.15 -0.10
N ASP A 391 -31.59 2.40 -0.50
CA ASP A 391 -31.08 3.44 0.38
C ASP A 391 -31.95 3.60 1.66
N GLU A 392 -33.27 3.44 1.55
CA GLU A 392 -34.20 3.51 2.70
C GLU A 392 -33.97 2.36 3.69
N LYS A 393 -33.83 1.13 3.19
CA LYS A 393 -33.59 -0.06 4.03
C LYS A 393 -32.22 -0.02 4.68
N ASN A 394 -31.22 0.48 3.96
CA ASN A 394 -29.88 0.66 4.51
C ASN A 394 -29.91 1.71 5.65
N LEU A 395 -30.57 2.86 5.44
CA LEU A 395 -30.74 3.88 6.47
C LEU A 395 -31.51 3.34 7.70
N GLU A 396 -32.61 2.61 7.51
CA GLU A 396 -33.38 2.00 8.60
C GLU A 396 -32.50 1.03 9.42
N SER A 397 -31.72 0.19 8.74
CA SER A 397 -30.78 -0.73 9.39
C SER A 397 -29.68 0.01 10.15
N ASN A 398 -29.09 1.06 9.57
CA ASN A 398 -28.07 1.86 10.22
C ASN A 398 -28.62 2.62 11.44
N LEU A 399 -29.86 3.10 11.40
CA LEU A 399 -30.53 3.74 12.55
C LEU A 399 -30.77 2.76 13.69
N ALA A 400 -31.30 1.58 13.37
CA ALA A 400 -31.58 0.54 14.36
C ALA A 400 -30.30 0.05 15.07
N ASN A 401 -29.17 0.08 14.37
CA ASN A 401 -27.88 -0.41 14.87
C ASN A 401 -26.83 0.70 15.03
N ILE A 402 -27.26 1.96 15.19
CA ILE A 402 -26.34 3.12 15.23
C ILE A 402 -25.28 2.99 16.36
N GLY A 403 -25.63 2.33 17.46
CA GLY A 403 -24.73 2.06 18.57
C GLY A 403 -23.62 1.04 18.28
N GLU A 404 -23.70 0.33 17.15
CA GLU A 404 -22.67 -0.62 16.71
C GLU A 404 -21.58 0.05 15.86
N ILE A 405 -21.83 1.26 15.32
CA ILE A 405 -20.86 2.04 14.54
C ILE A 405 -19.64 2.36 15.40
N GLY A 406 -18.47 1.88 14.98
CA GLY A 406 -17.20 2.03 15.70
C GLY A 406 -16.86 0.90 16.66
N THR A 407 -17.75 -0.07 16.85
CA THR A 407 -17.54 -1.18 17.79
C THR A 407 -17.09 -2.45 17.07
N ALA A 408 -16.59 -3.44 17.82
CA ALA A 408 -16.28 -4.78 17.31
C ALA A 408 -17.48 -5.52 16.65
N LYS A 409 -18.72 -5.06 16.86
CA LYS A 409 -19.90 -5.61 16.17
C LYS A 409 -20.08 -5.05 14.75
N GLY A 410 -19.53 -3.88 14.46
CA GLY A 410 -19.62 -3.22 13.16
C GLY A 410 -18.60 -3.77 12.16
N LEU A 411 -18.77 -5.02 11.74
CA LEU A 411 -17.78 -5.83 11.00
C LEU A 411 -17.40 -5.29 9.61
N ASN A 412 -18.18 -4.37 9.04
CA ASN A 412 -17.89 -3.69 7.78
C ASN A 412 -18.20 -2.19 7.87
N THR A 413 -17.96 -1.57 9.04
CA THR A 413 -18.26 -0.15 9.27
C THR A 413 -17.51 0.74 8.29
N ASN A 414 -18.22 1.47 7.42
CA ASN A 414 -17.62 2.46 6.51
C ASN A 414 -18.59 3.65 6.32
N TYR A 415 -18.04 4.86 6.17
CA TYR A 415 -18.82 6.09 6.07
C TYR A 415 -19.52 6.21 4.70
N PRO A 416 -20.58 7.03 4.58
CA PRO A 416 -21.19 7.35 3.28
C PRO A 416 -20.22 8.13 2.37
N LEU A 417 -20.40 7.97 1.05
CA LEU A 417 -19.59 8.57 -0.02
C LEU A 417 -19.38 10.10 0.11
N GLY A 418 -20.32 10.81 0.72
CA GLY A 418 -20.18 12.24 1.02
C GLY A 418 -18.93 12.56 1.87
N TRP A 419 -18.61 11.70 2.85
CA TRP A 419 -17.41 11.85 3.67
C TRP A 419 -16.13 11.42 2.95
N ALA A 420 -16.21 10.48 2.01
CA ALA A 420 -15.09 10.19 1.10
C ALA A 420 -14.70 11.45 0.33
N GLN A 421 -15.67 12.11 -0.32
CA GLN A 421 -15.42 13.36 -1.04
C GLN A 421 -14.93 14.48 -0.10
N ALA A 422 -15.47 14.57 1.12
CA ALA A 422 -15.08 15.60 2.08
C ALA A 422 -13.61 15.47 2.48
N THR A 423 -13.21 14.29 2.92
CA THR A 423 -11.85 13.98 3.41
C THR A 423 -10.82 13.92 2.29
N ASN A 424 -11.24 13.90 1.03
CA ASN A 424 -10.34 13.95 -0.13
C ASN A 424 -10.15 15.36 -0.71
N SER A 425 -10.68 16.39 -0.04
CA SER A 425 -10.54 17.77 -0.49
C SER A 425 -9.06 18.16 -0.65
N PRO A 426 -8.69 18.86 -1.75
CA PRO A 426 -9.57 19.54 -2.68
C PRO A 426 -9.87 18.76 -3.98
N PHE A 427 -9.60 17.46 -4.03
CA PHE A 427 -9.67 16.69 -5.27
C PHE A 427 -11.08 16.14 -5.55
N LYS A 428 -11.33 15.80 -6.82
CA LYS A 428 -12.51 15.03 -7.24
C LYS A 428 -12.17 13.53 -7.18
N ASN A 429 -13.20 12.69 -7.13
CA ASN A 429 -13.08 11.23 -7.07
C ASN A 429 -12.28 10.76 -5.82
N TRP A 430 -11.85 9.51 -5.80
CA TRP A 430 -11.44 8.79 -4.57
C TRP A 430 -10.70 7.49 -4.93
N LYS A 431 -10.39 6.65 -3.93
CA LYS A 431 -9.82 5.29 -4.09
C LYS A 431 -10.39 4.55 -5.31
N GLN A 432 -9.56 3.77 -5.99
CA GLN A 432 -9.81 3.06 -7.25
C GLN A 432 -9.90 3.92 -8.52
N ASP A 433 -10.09 5.24 -8.42
CA ASP A 433 -10.18 6.14 -9.58
C ASP A 433 -8.79 6.63 -10.00
N ALA A 434 -7.98 5.71 -10.54
CA ALA A 434 -6.60 5.94 -10.98
C ALA A 434 -6.43 7.06 -12.02
N GLN A 435 -7.51 7.46 -12.70
CA GLN A 435 -7.51 8.57 -13.64
C GLN A 435 -7.44 9.96 -12.97
N SER A 436 -7.68 10.07 -11.65
CA SER A 436 -7.90 11.34 -10.97
C SER A 436 -6.98 11.54 -9.76
N GLU A 437 -6.64 12.79 -9.46
CA GLU A 437 -5.82 13.16 -8.30
C GLU A 437 -6.46 12.72 -6.99
N GLY A 438 -7.79 12.63 -6.90
CA GLY A 438 -8.42 12.09 -5.69
C GLY A 438 -8.19 10.59 -5.50
N GLY A 439 -7.85 9.84 -6.54
CA GLY A 439 -7.44 8.45 -6.37
C GLY A 439 -5.98 8.33 -5.98
N THR A 440 -5.13 9.13 -6.62
CA THR A 440 -3.68 8.92 -6.63
C THR A 440 -2.88 9.86 -5.73
N ARG A 441 -3.39 11.04 -5.37
CA ARG A 441 -2.60 12.06 -4.67
C ARG A 441 -2.80 11.98 -3.16
N ASN A 442 -1.69 11.80 -2.44
CA ASN A 442 -1.68 11.66 -0.99
C ASN A 442 -0.68 12.61 -0.33
N PRO A 443 -0.89 12.98 0.93
CA PRO A 443 0.12 13.68 1.70
C PRO A 443 1.32 12.79 2.04
N LEU A 444 2.53 13.34 1.93
CA LEU A 444 3.75 12.71 2.43
C LEU A 444 4.49 13.66 3.38
N ILE A 445 4.90 13.15 4.54
CA ILE A 445 5.82 13.83 5.46
C ILE A 445 7.18 13.15 5.39
N ILE A 446 8.25 13.93 5.33
CA ILE A 446 9.63 13.45 5.52
C ILE A 446 10.25 14.17 6.71
N PHE A 447 10.69 13.41 7.70
CA PHE A 447 11.34 13.91 8.90
C PHE A 447 12.70 13.23 9.08
N TYR A 448 13.77 14.02 9.17
CA TYR A 448 15.12 13.52 9.43
C TYR A 448 16.00 14.65 9.98
N PRO A 449 16.02 14.89 11.30
CA PRO A 449 16.63 16.08 11.90
C PRO A 449 18.10 16.27 11.58
N LYS A 450 18.85 15.17 11.42
CA LYS A 450 20.28 15.23 11.07
C LYS A 450 20.54 15.62 9.61
N GLY A 451 19.61 15.35 8.70
CA GLY A 451 19.78 15.59 7.27
C GLY A 451 18.94 16.73 6.69
N ILE A 452 17.85 17.11 7.34
CA ILE A 452 16.91 18.15 6.88
C ILE A 452 17.08 19.39 7.77
N LYS A 453 17.44 20.51 7.16
CA LYS A 453 17.71 21.77 7.88
C LYS A 453 16.46 22.61 8.11
N GLU A 454 15.54 22.58 7.15
CA GLU A 454 14.30 23.35 7.19
C GLU A 454 13.27 22.67 8.10
N LYS A 455 12.51 23.46 8.85
CA LYS A 455 11.41 22.97 9.70
C LYS A 455 10.09 23.49 9.15
N GLY A 456 9.17 22.60 8.85
CA GLY A 456 7.86 22.96 8.30
C GLY A 456 7.89 23.28 6.81
N GLY A 457 8.93 22.84 6.10
CA GLY A 457 9.12 23.16 4.69
C GLY A 457 8.11 22.46 3.79
N ILE A 458 7.74 23.11 2.69
CA ILE A 458 6.81 22.56 1.69
C ILE A 458 7.57 22.17 0.43
N ARG A 459 7.21 21.02 -0.17
CA ARG A 459 7.78 20.47 -1.40
C ARG A 459 6.67 20.15 -2.38
N ASN A 460 6.79 20.72 -3.58
CA ASN A 460 5.78 20.64 -4.64
C ASN A 460 6.29 19.84 -5.85
N GLN A 461 7.51 19.28 -5.77
CA GLN A 461 8.03 18.37 -6.77
C GLN A 461 7.07 17.19 -6.91
N TYR A 462 6.67 16.89 -8.14
CA TYR A 462 6.01 15.64 -8.46
C TYR A 462 6.85 14.47 -7.98
N SER A 463 6.23 13.63 -7.16
CA SER A 463 6.82 12.40 -6.63
C SER A 463 5.78 11.30 -6.58
N HIS A 464 6.27 10.06 -6.54
CA HIS A 464 5.45 8.86 -6.47
C HIS A 464 5.99 7.91 -5.41
N VAL A 465 5.17 6.96 -4.93
CA VAL A 465 5.54 6.02 -3.87
C VAL A 465 6.81 5.20 -4.19
N THR A 466 7.08 4.99 -5.48
CA THR A 466 8.31 4.34 -5.97
C THR A 466 9.59 5.08 -5.60
N ASP A 467 9.50 6.37 -5.31
CA ASP A 467 10.64 7.26 -5.04
C ASP A 467 11.19 7.11 -3.62
N ILE A 468 10.40 6.56 -2.70
CA ILE A 468 10.78 6.41 -1.29
C ILE A 468 11.95 5.42 -1.13
N LEU A 469 11.95 4.33 -1.90
CA LEU A 469 13.02 3.33 -1.89
C LEU A 469 14.38 3.93 -2.30
N PRO A 470 14.56 4.50 -3.52
CA PRO A 470 15.85 5.05 -3.92
C PRO A 470 16.27 6.22 -3.03
N THR A 471 15.33 7.03 -2.52
CA THR A 471 15.63 8.09 -1.54
C THR A 471 16.23 7.52 -0.26
N THR A 472 15.66 6.42 0.25
CA THR A 472 16.16 5.73 1.44
C THR A 472 17.57 5.20 1.23
N LEU A 473 17.83 4.56 0.09
CA LEU A 473 19.15 4.04 -0.24
C LEU A 473 20.20 5.16 -0.35
N GLU A 474 19.86 6.28 -1.01
CA GLU A 474 20.77 7.41 -1.18
C GLU A 474 21.14 8.06 0.16
N ILE A 475 20.17 8.28 1.06
CA ILE A 475 20.42 8.84 2.39
C ILE A 475 21.23 7.87 3.26
N ALA A 476 21.00 6.56 3.12
CA ALA A 476 21.75 5.54 3.85
C ALA A 476 23.16 5.29 3.29
N GLY A 477 23.51 5.88 2.13
CA GLY A 477 24.78 5.63 1.46
C GLY A 477 24.89 4.22 0.87
N ILE A 478 23.76 3.60 0.53
CA ILE A 478 23.67 2.24 -0.02
C ILE A 478 23.42 2.33 -1.52
N LYS A 479 24.15 1.54 -2.31
CA LYS A 479 23.88 1.39 -3.74
C LYS A 479 22.83 0.30 -3.94
N ALA A 480 21.93 0.50 -4.91
CA ALA A 480 21.02 -0.56 -5.34
C ALA A 480 21.84 -1.78 -5.81
N PRO A 481 21.58 -2.99 -5.28
CA PRO A 481 22.39 -4.15 -5.61
C PRO A 481 22.03 -4.69 -7.00
N GLU A 482 23.05 -5.12 -7.75
CA GLU A 482 22.84 -5.82 -9.03
C GLU A 482 22.22 -7.21 -8.84
N ASN A 483 22.47 -7.84 -7.68
CA ASN A 483 21.97 -9.17 -7.35
C ASN A 483 21.48 -9.24 -5.91
N ILE A 484 20.38 -9.94 -5.69
CA ILE A 484 19.89 -10.32 -4.35
C ILE A 484 19.74 -11.84 -4.35
N LYS A 485 20.31 -12.52 -3.34
CA LYS A 485 20.33 -13.99 -3.24
C LYS A 485 20.84 -14.70 -4.52
N GLY A 486 21.74 -14.06 -5.27
CA GLY A 486 22.29 -14.55 -6.54
C GLY A 486 21.40 -14.32 -7.77
N ILE A 487 20.27 -13.64 -7.62
CA ILE A 487 19.34 -13.33 -8.71
C ILE A 487 19.59 -11.90 -9.17
N LYS A 488 19.84 -11.72 -10.47
CA LYS A 488 19.99 -10.40 -11.08
C LYS A 488 18.71 -9.59 -10.90
N GLN A 489 18.84 -8.38 -10.39
CA GLN A 489 17.71 -7.49 -10.10
C GLN A 489 17.37 -6.63 -11.31
N ASP A 490 16.08 -6.36 -11.48
CA ASP A 490 15.57 -5.40 -12.46
C ASP A 490 15.88 -3.95 -12.03
N ILE A 491 15.75 -2.99 -12.92
CA ILE A 491 15.99 -1.58 -12.59
C ILE A 491 14.95 -1.06 -11.59
N ILE A 492 15.37 -0.22 -10.65
CA ILE A 492 14.46 0.60 -9.84
C ILE A 492 13.94 1.72 -10.76
N GLN A 493 12.63 1.97 -10.74
CA GLN A 493 11.98 2.95 -11.62
C GLN A 493 11.68 4.28 -10.92
N GLY A 494 11.70 4.31 -9.58
CA GLY A 494 11.57 5.54 -8.81
C GLY A 494 12.79 6.46 -8.94
N SER A 495 12.55 7.76 -8.78
CA SER A 495 13.55 8.82 -8.76
C SER A 495 13.74 9.33 -7.34
N SER A 496 14.98 9.39 -6.86
CA SER A 496 15.26 9.87 -5.49
C SER A 496 14.80 11.31 -5.25
N LEU A 497 14.26 11.58 -4.07
CA LEU A 497 13.86 12.89 -3.55
C LEU A 497 15.01 13.60 -2.81
N TYR A 498 16.20 13.03 -2.78
CA TYR A 498 17.33 13.54 -2.00
C TYR A 498 17.64 15.01 -2.30
N THR A 499 17.63 15.39 -3.58
CA THR A 499 17.95 16.76 -4.02
C THR A 499 16.91 17.78 -3.55
N SER A 500 15.64 17.40 -3.35
CA SER A 500 14.59 18.30 -2.87
C SER A 500 14.60 18.49 -1.35
N LEU A 501 15.26 17.62 -0.57
CA LEU A 501 15.22 17.70 0.90
C LEU A 501 15.68 19.06 1.44
N ASN A 502 16.80 19.57 0.94
CA ASN A 502 17.36 20.87 1.34
C ASN A 502 17.28 21.93 0.23
N ASN A 503 16.48 21.70 -0.81
CA ASN A 503 16.24 22.66 -1.89
C ASN A 503 14.78 22.61 -2.34
N ALA A 504 13.96 23.51 -1.79
CA ALA A 504 12.53 23.61 -2.14
C ALA A 504 12.28 23.91 -3.64
N LYS A 505 13.29 24.46 -4.34
CA LYS A 505 13.23 24.80 -5.77
C LYS A 505 13.90 23.74 -6.66
N ALA A 506 14.31 22.59 -6.12
CA ALA A 506 14.82 21.50 -6.94
C ALA A 506 13.78 21.10 -7.99
N GLU A 507 14.23 20.70 -9.17
CA GLU A 507 13.33 20.17 -10.17
C GLU A 507 12.78 18.81 -9.73
N SER A 508 11.56 18.47 -10.17
CA SER A 508 11.09 17.09 -10.12
C SER A 508 12.03 16.18 -10.89
N LEU A 509 12.57 15.14 -10.26
CA LEU A 509 13.33 14.10 -10.95
C LEU A 509 12.41 13.00 -11.49
N HIS A 510 11.22 12.85 -10.91
CA HIS A 510 10.18 11.97 -11.44
C HIS A 510 9.36 12.73 -12.48
N LYS A 511 9.58 12.42 -13.78
CA LYS A 511 9.00 13.19 -14.90
C LYS A 511 7.78 12.53 -15.53
N ILE A 512 7.68 11.20 -15.48
CA ILE A 512 6.65 10.40 -16.16
C ILE A 512 6.12 9.36 -15.19
N GLN A 513 4.80 9.22 -15.09
CA GLN A 513 4.16 8.18 -14.28
C GLN A 513 2.84 7.79 -14.92
N TYR A 514 2.64 6.50 -15.16
CA TYR A 514 1.34 5.97 -15.55
C TYR A 514 0.53 5.57 -14.32
N TYR A 515 -0.79 5.49 -14.48
CA TYR A 515 -1.71 4.99 -13.49
C TYR A 515 -2.67 4.03 -14.15
N TYR A 516 -2.96 2.91 -13.49
CA TYR A 516 -3.91 1.92 -13.96
C TYR A 516 -4.51 1.15 -12.79
N ILE A 517 -5.84 1.13 -12.70
CA ILE A 517 -6.59 0.30 -11.76
C ILE A 517 -7.90 -0.13 -12.42
N PHE A 518 -8.05 -1.44 -12.67
CA PHE A 518 -9.28 -2.07 -13.20
C PHE A 518 -9.95 -1.25 -14.33
N GLY A 519 -9.15 -0.84 -15.31
CA GLY A 519 -9.57 -0.11 -16.50
C GLY A 519 -9.41 1.41 -16.42
N ASN A 520 -9.57 1.98 -15.22
CA ASN A 520 -9.29 3.40 -14.99
C ASN A 520 -7.80 3.67 -15.22
N ARG A 521 -7.47 4.71 -15.99
CA ARG A 521 -6.09 4.94 -16.41
C ARG A 521 -5.74 6.40 -16.57
N ALA A 522 -4.47 6.72 -16.31
CA ALA A 522 -3.91 8.03 -16.59
C ALA A 522 -2.41 7.96 -16.90
N ILE A 523 -1.89 9.06 -17.41
CA ILE A 523 -0.47 9.31 -17.62
C ILE A 523 -0.16 10.75 -17.25
N TYR A 524 0.86 10.93 -16.44
CA TYR A 524 1.46 12.22 -16.12
C TYR A 524 2.77 12.39 -16.89
N LYS A 525 3.01 13.61 -17.41
CA LYS A 525 4.31 14.04 -17.91
C LYS A 525 4.49 15.55 -17.74
N ASP A 526 5.48 15.95 -16.95
CA ASP A 526 5.94 17.35 -16.80
C ASP A 526 4.82 18.37 -16.50
N GLY A 527 3.88 18.01 -15.62
CA GLY A 527 2.75 18.86 -15.22
C GLY A 527 1.48 18.64 -16.04
N TRP A 528 1.56 17.94 -17.18
CA TRP A 528 0.38 17.54 -17.93
C TRP A 528 -0.10 16.16 -17.50
N LYS A 529 -1.41 15.98 -17.40
CA LYS A 529 -2.05 14.70 -17.11
C LYS A 529 -3.16 14.44 -18.10
N ALA A 530 -3.17 13.25 -18.69
CA ALA A 530 -4.31 12.72 -19.44
C ALA A 530 -4.89 11.53 -18.68
N GLY A 531 -6.21 11.48 -18.52
CA GLY A 531 -6.90 10.43 -17.78
C GLY A 531 -8.17 9.99 -18.46
N ALA A 532 -8.46 8.69 -18.42
CA ALA A 532 -9.70 8.10 -18.87
C ALA A 532 -10.29 7.28 -17.72
N ALA A 533 -11.47 7.71 -17.26
CA ALA A 533 -12.28 6.88 -16.40
C ALA A 533 -12.79 5.69 -17.22
N HIS A 534 -12.75 4.50 -16.61
CA HIS A 534 -13.44 3.32 -17.12
C HIS A 534 -14.43 2.88 -16.04
N PRO A 535 -15.46 3.69 -15.79
CA PRO A 535 -16.34 3.47 -14.66
C PRO A 535 -17.13 2.18 -14.90
N ASP A 536 -17.07 1.29 -13.92
CA ASP A 536 -18.06 0.24 -13.77
C ASP A 536 -19.16 0.73 -12.80
N PRO A 537 -20.23 1.38 -13.29
CA PRO A 537 -21.31 1.82 -12.42
C PRO A 537 -21.99 0.63 -11.75
N PHE A 538 -21.86 -0.59 -12.30
CA PHE A 538 -22.45 -1.78 -11.71
C PHE A 538 -21.99 -2.01 -10.28
N THR A 539 -20.70 -1.88 -9.97
CA THR A 539 -20.20 -2.14 -8.61
C THR A 539 -20.79 -1.16 -7.58
N LEU A 540 -20.79 0.14 -7.90
CA LEU A 540 -21.37 1.17 -7.03
C LEU A 540 -22.91 1.08 -6.94
N LEU A 541 -23.58 0.83 -8.07
CA LEU A 541 -25.03 0.74 -8.14
C LEU A 541 -25.53 -0.54 -7.48
N LYS A 542 -24.86 -1.67 -7.66
CA LYS A 542 -25.17 -2.94 -7.00
C LYS A 542 -24.99 -2.85 -5.49
N ALA A 543 -23.92 -2.22 -5.02
CA ALA A 543 -23.71 -1.94 -3.61
C ALA A 543 -24.83 -1.04 -3.03
N ALA A 544 -25.40 -0.15 -3.86
CA ALA A 544 -26.59 0.66 -3.56
C ALA A 544 -27.93 -0.02 -3.91
N GLY A 545 -27.95 -1.35 -4.11
CA GLY A 545 -29.18 -2.13 -4.36
C GLY A 545 -29.85 -1.90 -5.73
N LYS A 546 -29.19 -1.22 -6.65
CA LYS A 546 -29.68 -0.95 -8.01
C LYS A 546 -29.20 -2.06 -8.96
N ASN A 547 -30.13 -2.92 -9.38
CA ASN A 547 -29.88 -4.05 -10.27
C ASN A 547 -29.85 -3.61 -11.75
N GLN A 548 -28.78 -2.92 -12.16
CA GLN A 548 -28.51 -2.74 -13.59
C GLN A 548 -27.68 -3.92 -14.10
N ALA A 549 -27.96 -4.40 -15.31
CA ALA A 549 -27.08 -5.38 -15.95
C ALA A 549 -25.75 -4.69 -16.32
N PRO A 550 -24.59 -5.36 -16.17
CA PRO A 550 -23.32 -4.78 -16.57
C PRO A 550 -23.32 -4.56 -18.09
N THR A 551 -23.00 -3.34 -18.53
CA THR A 551 -22.82 -3.00 -19.94
C THR A 551 -21.53 -3.65 -20.45
N PRO A 552 -21.47 -4.24 -21.66
CA PRO A 552 -20.22 -4.78 -22.21
C PRO A 552 -19.10 -3.72 -22.21
N SER A 553 -17.97 -4.07 -21.60
CA SER A 553 -16.79 -3.21 -21.52
C SER A 553 -16.22 -2.96 -22.92
N ASN A 554 -15.95 -1.69 -23.21
CA ASN A 554 -15.24 -1.26 -24.41
C ASN A 554 -14.39 -0.02 -24.11
N PHE A 555 -13.08 -0.22 -24.03
CA PHE A 555 -12.10 0.84 -23.79
C PHE A 555 -12.08 1.95 -24.86
N ASP A 556 -12.56 1.68 -26.08
CA ASP A 556 -12.63 2.67 -27.16
C ASP A 556 -13.70 3.75 -26.90
N ASN A 557 -14.68 3.45 -26.04
CA ASN A 557 -15.72 4.40 -25.65
C ASN A 557 -15.28 5.34 -24.52
N ASP A 558 -14.14 5.08 -23.88
CA ASP A 558 -13.70 5.87 -22.74
C ASP A 558 -13.32 7.29 -23.17
N VAL A 559 -13.89 8.27 -22.47
CA VAL A 559 -13.61 9.68 -22.71
C VAL A 559 -12.33 10.05 -21.98
N TRP A 560 -11.31 10.44 -22.75
CA TRP A 560 -10.08 10.99 -22.20
C TRP A 560 -10.23 12.49 -21.91
N GLU A 561 -9.80 12.88 -20.72
CA GLU A 561 -9.69 14.26 -20.28
C GLU A 561 -8.20 14.67 -20.23
N LEU A 562 -7.92 15.97 -20.38
CA LEU A 562 -6.57 16.53 -20.35
C LEU A 562 -6.50 17.70 -19.37
N TYR A 563 -5.47 17.72 -18.52
CA TYR A 563 -5.26 18.75 -17.50
C TYR A 563 -3.81 19.25 -17.50
N ASN A 564 -3.64 20.53 -17.17
CA ASN A 564 -2.34 21.10 -16.80
C ASN A 564 -2.34 21.35 -15.29
N LEU A 565 -1.76 20.44 -14.52
CA LEU A 565 -1.80 20.44 -13.05
C LEU A 565 -1.04 21.61 -12.42
N ASN A 566 -0.16 22.27 -13.17
CA ASN A 566 0.53 23.48 -12.71
C ASN A 566 -0.41 24.68 -12.58
N GLU A 567 -1.49 24.69 -13.37
CA GLU A 567 -2.50 25.77 -13.39
C GLU A 567 -3.83 25.31 -12.77
N ASP A 568 -4.11 24.02 -12.83
CA ASP A 568 -5.36 23.38 -12.41
C ASP A 568 -5.08 22.20 -11.48
N PHE A 569 -4.75 22.53 -10.23
CA PHE A 569 -4.31 21.58 -9.20
C PHE A 569 -5.27 20.41 -8.96
N ASN A 570 -6.57 20.59 -9.24
CA ASN A 570 -7.62 19.62 -8.93
C ASN A 570 -8.54 19.28 -10.09
N GLU A 571 -8.00 19.32 -11.32
CA GLU A 571 -8.60 18.68 -12.50
C GLU A 571 -10.01 19.18 -12.84
N ARG A 572 -10.20 20.50 -12.85
CA ARG A 572 -11.51 21.13 -13.13
C ARG A 572 -11.72 21.49 -14.59
N ASN A 573 -10.66 21.88 -15.30
CA ASN A 573 -10.76 22.43 -16.64
C ASN A 573 -10.24 21.39 -17.64
N ASN A 574 -11.16 20.62 -18.24
CA ASN A 574 -10.76 19.67 -19.28
C ASN A 574 -10.30 20.42 -20.56
N LEU A 575 -9.03 20.27 -20.88
CA LEU A 575 -8.35 20.91 -22.01
C LEU A 575 -8.30 20.04 -23.27
N ALA A 576 -8.91 18.85 -23.27
CA ALA A 576 -8.82 17.88 -24.37
C ALA A 576 -9.23 18.48 -25.72
N ALA A 577 -10.34 19.22 -25.75
CA ALA A 577 -10.83 19.88 -26.96
C ALA A 577 -9.93 21.05 -27.41
N LYS A 578 -9.23 21.70 -26.46
CA LYS A 578 -8.36 22.84 -26.73
C LYS A 578 -6.97 22.40 -27.23
N TYR A 579 -6.45 21.29 -26.72
CA TYR A 579 -5.13 20.76 -27.06
C TYR A 579 -5.19 19.27 -27.50
N PRO A 580 -5.86 18.95 -28.61
CA PRO A 580 -6.05 17.56 -29.05
C PRO A 580 -4.73 16.86 -29.40
N GLU A 581 -3.75 17.59 -29.92
CA GLU A 581 -2.41 17.04 -30.21
C GLU A 581 -1.66 16.66 -28.93
N LYS A 582 -1.77 17.47 -27.88
CA LYS A 582 -1.17 17.17 -26.57
C LYS A 582 -1.82 15.94 -25.95
N LEU A 583 -3.14 15.80 -26.09
CA LEU A 583 -3.83 14.61 -25.65
C LEU A 583 -3.37 13.36 -26.41
N ALA A 584 -3.23 13.44 -27.74
CA ALA A 584 -2.72 12.34 -28.55
C ALA A 584 -1.29 11.94 -28.18
N GLU A 585 -0.40 12.91 -27.90
CA GLU A 585 0.95 12.68 -27.38
C GLU A 585 0.91 11.85 -26.08
N LEU A 586 0.07 12.25 -25.12
CA LEU A 586 -0.01 11.57 -23.84
C LEU A 586 -0.66 10.19 -23.95
N LYS A 587 -1.70 10.01 -24.77
CA LYS A 587 -2.28 8.67 -25.02
C LYS A 587 -1.23 7.71 -25.60
N LYS A 588 -0.41 8.17 -26.54
CA LYS A 588 0.70 7.37 -27.07
C LYS A 588 1.71 7.02 -25.99
N LEU A 589 2.08 7.98 -25.14
CA LEU A 589 2.98 7.74 -24.01
C LEU A 589 2.41 6.73 -23.01
N PHE A 590 1.10 6.79 -22.73
CA PHE A 590 0.44 5.79 -21.90
C PHE A 590 0.59 4.39 -22.51
N ASP A 591 0.34 4.21 -23.80
CA ASP A 591 0.49 2.91 -24.46
C ASP A 591 1.94 2.38 -24.44
N GLU A 592 2.93 3.26 -24.53
CA GLU A 592 4.35 2.91 -24.37
C GLU A 592 4.64 2.43 -22.94
N GLN A 593 4.21 3.19 -21.94
CA GLN A 593 4.38 2.84 -20.52
C GLN A 593 3.60 1.58 -20.12
N ALA A 594 2.41 1.37 -20.70
CA ALA A 594 1.60 0.19 -20.47
C ALA A 594 2.30 -1.09 -20.98
N LYS A 595 3.01 -1.02 -22.11
CA LYS A 595 3.82 -2.14 -22.62
C LYS A 595 5.06 -2.38 -21.76
N GLU A 596 5.79 -1.32 -21.42
CA GLU A 596 7.03 -1.41 -20.64
C GLU A 596 6.80 -2.00 -19.23
N ASN A 597 5.66 -1.65 -18.64
CA ASN A 597 5.29 -2.02 -17.27
C ASN A 597 4.28 -3.18 -17.19
N ASN A 598 4.10 -3.95 -18.26
CA ASN A 598 3.21 -5.12 -18.29
C ASN A 598 1.77 -4.83 -17.82
N VAL A 599 1.23 -3.65 -18.15
CA VAL A 599 -0.15 -3.30 -17.82
C VAL A 599 -1.13 -4.08 -18.69
N TYR A 600 -0.74 -4.39 -19.93
CA TYR A 600 -1.58 -5.17 -20.85
C TYR A 600 -1.59 -6.67 -20.52
N PRO A 601 -2.72 -7.37 -20.71
CA PRO A 601 -4.00 -6.84 -21.19
C PRO A 601 -4.68 -5.93 -20.15
N LEU A 602 -5.51 -4.98 -20.62
CA LEU A 602 -6.31 -4.16 -19.72
C LEU A 602 -7.42 -5.04 -19.12
N ILE A 603 -7.27 -5.41 -17.84
CA ILE A 603 -8.28 -6.15 -17.09
C ILE A 603 -9.10 -5.16 -16.25
N ASP A 604 -10.42 -5.21 -16.38
CA ASP A 604 -11.35 -4.33 -15.65
C ASP A 604 -12.19 -5.07 -14.60
N TRP A 605 -13.05 -4.32 -13.90
CA TRP A 605 -13.97 -4.91 -12.93
C TRP A 605 -15.00 -5.85 -13.57
N GLN A 606 -15.39 -5.65 -14.83
CA GLN A 606 -16.30 -6.57 -15.51
C GLN A 606 -15.64 -7.93 -15.75
N ASP A 607 -14.37 -7.97 -16.14
CA ASP A 607 -13.60 -9.21 -16.30
C ASP A 607 -13.57 -10.02 -15.01
N VAL A 608 -13.32 -9.34 -13.89
CA VAL A 608 -13.30 -9.92 -12.55
C VAL A 608 -14.69 -10.42 -12.17
N LEU A 609 -15.71 -9.56 -12.24
CA LEU A 609 -17.06 -9.85 -11.77
C LEU A 609 -17.77 -10.91 -12.62
N ALA A 610 -17.49 -10.94 -13.93
CA ALA A 610 -18.02 -11.93 -14.87
C ALA A 610 -17.16 -13.20 -14.95
N ARG A 611 -16.08 -13.31 -14.16
CA ARG A 611 -15.14 -14.44 -14.14
C ARG A 611 -14.52 -14.77 -15.50
N ARG A 612 -14.24 -13.73 -16.31
CA ARG A 612 -13.46 -13.88 -17.54
C ARG A 612 -11.98 -14.16 -17.22
N ILE A 613 -11.51 -13.71 -16.06
CA ILE A 613 -10.23 -14.14 -15.48
C ILE A 613 -10.31 -15.62 -15.07
N HIS A 614 -9.26 -16.39 -15.35
CA HIS A 614 -9.14 -17.85 -15.11
C HIS A 614 -10.11 -18.77 -15.86
N ASN A 615 -11.22 -18.26 -16.41
CA ASN A 615 -12.18 -19.05 -17.19
C ASN A 615 -12.66 -18.32 -18.46
N PRO A 616 -11.81 -18.22 -19.50
CA PRO A 616 -12.15 -17.52 -20.73
C PRO A 616 -13.34 -18.16 -21.49
N SER A 617 -13.73 -19.40 -21.15
CA SER A 617 -14.82 -20.16 -21.76
C SER A 617 -16.14 -20.17 -20.97
N GLY A 618 -16.19 -19.58 -19.77
CA GLY A 618 -17.42 -19.33 -19.01
C GLY A 618 -18.15 -20.56 -18.46
N ASP A 619 -17.62 -21.17 -17.41
CA ASP A 619 -18.39 -22.09 -16.56
C ASP A 619 -19.17 -21.28 -15.51
N LYS A 620 -20.49 -21.26 -15.63
CA LYS A 620 -21.42 -20.33 -14.96
C LYS A 620 -21.86 -20.78 -13.56
N ASN A 621 -21.37 -21.91 -13.06
CA ASN A 621 -22.00 -22.62 -11.95
C ASN A 621 -21.43 -22.33 -10.54
N GLN A 622 -20.62 -21.29 -10.34
CA GLN A 622 -20.18 -20.88 -9.01
C GLN A 622 -20.28 -19.35 -8.83
N ASN A 623 -20.88 -18.90 -7.72
CA ASN A 623 -21.09 -17.49 -7.43
C ASN A 623 -19.79 -16.84 -6.90
N LEU A 624 -19.40 -15.69 -7.44
CA LEU A 624 -18.27 -14.87 -6.95
C LEU A 624 -18.37 -14.59 -5.44
N GLN A 625 -19.58 -14.42 -4.90
CA GLN A 625 -19.80 -14.20 -3.46
C GLN A 625 -19.32 -15.36 -2.59
N GLU A 626 -19.54 -16.61 -3.03
CA GLU A 626 -19.15 -17.78 -2.26
C GLU A 626 -17.64 -17.97 -2.27
N LEU A 627 -16.98 -17.66 -3.39
CA LEU A 627 -15.53 -17.74 -3.49
C LEU A 627 -14.80 -16.56 -2.82
N ILE A 628 -15.30 -15.31 -2.91
CA ILE A 628 -14.76 -14.21 -2.10
C ILE A 628 -14.91 -14.55 -0.62
N LYS A 629 -16.08 -15.04 -0.21
CA LYS A 629 -16.31 -15.52 1.17
C LYS A 629 -15.42 -16.70 1.55
N GLN A 630 -14.91 -17.51 0.62
CA GLN A 630 -13.96 -18.60 0.87
C GLN A 630 -12.49 -18.11 0.87
N ALA A 631 -12.14 -17.18 -0.01
CA ALA A 631 -10.81 -16.57 -0.11
C ALA A 631 -10.51 -15.64 1.07
N THR A 632 -11.51 -14.90 1.56
CA THR A 632 -11.43 -14.11 2.79
C THR A 632 -11.67 -14.93 4.06
N LYS A 633 -11.60 -16.27 4.00
CA LYS A 633 -11.95 -17.19 5.12
C LYS A 633 -10.82 -18.04 5.68
N GLY A 634 -9.58 -17.94 5.20
CA GLY A 634 -8.45 -18.42 6.02
C GLY A 634 -8.25 -17.43 7.17
N ALA A 635 -8.16 -17.77 8.46
CA ALA A 635 -8.03 -19.06 9.13
C ALA A 635 -8.83 -19.11 10.47
N GLY A 636 -10.17 -19.20 10.41
CA GLY A 636 -10.98 -19.17 11.63
C GLY A 636 -12.31 -19.91 11.51
N ASN A 637 -12.27 -21.23 11.37
CA ASN A 637 -13.31 -22.16 11.83
C ASN A 637 -12.93 -23.60 11.43
N SER A 638 -11.98 -24.19 12.16
CA SER A 638 -11.89 -25.63 12.34
C SER A 638 -11.46 -25.90 13.78
N HIS A 639 -12.49 -26.17 14.60
CA HIS A 639 -12.51 -26.53 16.01
C HIS A 639 -12.33 -25.42 17.05
#